data_AF-A0A9P8LBC7-F1
#
_entry.id   AF-A0A9P8LBC7-F1
#
_cell.length_a   1.000
_cell.length_b   1.000
_cell.length_c   1.000
_cell.angle_alpha   90.00
_cell.angle_beta   90.00
_cell.angle_gamma   90.00
#
_symmetry.space_group_name_H-M   'P 1'
#
loop_
_entity.id
_entity.type
_entity.pdbx_description
1 polymer ?
#
loop_
_entity_poly.entity_id
_entity_poly.type
_entity_poly.pdbx_seq_one_letter_code
_entity_poly.pdbx_strand_id
1 'polypeptide(L)'
;MWLSIYGLVSVTAAFARVLNEPLGDRGGLRDEIEESRFHAGSIHNAVQGLEQAVIQIPKDRQTKPDQTQLKPATESAESIYTDSSDFWYESITHNGQSPFIPNGSKWKVFRNVVTDYGADPTGNTDSTQAIINAIEDGSSSGFNRAKNQLGTTGQPAVVYFPAGKYSIRSSLQLYVGTVLMGNPLNPPTIKASSGFNGDTMIYGKDPNQDSTTNFYIGIKNFVIDSTAVDKSKVFKLLDWSVSQATQLANIVFQMPNFSTGHIYEGKSLNFNACTTGIKIDHCFDCVFTNCNFMNAAIGIDMTGGSVGSVVLLDSTASNSGTVVVTIAENTGDHTLVIENFVKGSGISSVVSASGTSILNSNVDGAWVYGNAYTTGGPPSGSHQTGTTYAIARSASLLSNGKYLTIPPPTYSQFNVSQFINVKSVSGLPVFGDGKSDDTQNLNAIISKYASSKILFFPQGTYIVTNTITFPAGSRVVGEAWSAISALGSNFFNPELPVPMVRVGNPGDKGVAQFSDMLFTVADVLQGCTLLEVNLAGTNRGDVGFWNTHFRVGGAAGSKVQTNCAGDPATCKAAFLLMHLTASSSAYIENMWGWTADHDLDSGNGQHISTGRGFLVEATSATWLHGTASEHNTLYQYNFNNAANVFTGMQQSETPYWQGDGSSDLAPAPWTPLGSYGDPTFTNCGNNDAQCRMAWFARISGCSSLFFYGAGFWTFFNNNDGGCQTNGVCQTNAINVRNTTSLSWFGINVKDNVNVIDNNGAALVTQNNNPGGPGGFGVKGAVVGAFLQTSQPGGPFPPVPPPGKYEQAVYWGQHDGEKNLGAYCQSSQGIDIIVLSFLATYGGGRAPSGNFGDCVIDSNGNGQGCGSLASDISACQVAGKKVFISIGGGGASGSVTSQADAEGVAYTLWNSYANPAVTTGGPRPFGKVFVNGWDLDVESNPSGNNQYYKYLVDKLRNYFQTDNSHTYYISGAPQCPLPEANMGDAIDNSKFDYLFIQFYNNDYCSAYQFVRPDNGKGDGFNFDVWESYVASHASAGAKLFIGLPASKLASTGDNSGAKYFLSPSELTSIVDAFTTHTGFGGVMLWDAGNSDTDVEDGCTYDQEVRSVLDKGRAC
;
A
#
# COMPACT_ATOMS: atom_id res chain seq x y z
N MET A 1 32.08 22.18 -0.36
CA MET A 1 31.28 20.94 -0.27
C MET A 1 29.81 21.31 -0.20
N TRP A 2 28.94 20.56 -0.88
CA TRP A 2 27.51 20.87 -0.99
C TRP A 2 26.70 19.61 -0.68
N LEU A 3 25.78 19.71 0.29
CA LEU A 3 24.69 18.76 0.47
C LEU A 3 23.39 19.48 0.16
N SER A 4 22.55 18.91 -0.72
CA SER A 4 21.22 19.44 -1.03
C SER A 4 20.16 18.37 -0.76
N ILE A 5 19.19 18.71 0.09
CA ILE A 5 18.07 17.87 0.50
C ILE A 5 16.82 18.41 -0.21
N TYR A 6 16.35 17.74 -1.26
CA TYR A 6 15.15 18.15 -2.01
C TYR A 6 13.88 17.39 -1.56
N GLY A 7 13.99 16.52 -0.55
CA GLY A 7 12.89 15.77 0.07
C GLY A 7 12.90 15.89 1.60
N LEU A 8 12.04 15.14 2.27
CA LEU A 8 11.99 15.07 3.74
C LEU A 8 13.13 14.19 4.30
N VAL A 9 13.71 14.64 5.42
CA VAL A 9 14.29 13.75 6.45
C VAL A 9 13.22 13.56 7.53
N SER A 10 12.53 12.41 7.52
CA SER A 10 11.79 11.96 8.70
C SER A 10 12.81 11.40 9.66
N VAL A 11 12.62 11.57 10.97
CA VAL A 11 13.36 10.80 11.96
C VAL A 11 12.33 9.97 12.69
N THR A 12 12.19 8.71 12.29
CA THR A 12 11.61 7.67 13.15
C THR A 12 12.74 7.10 14.00
N ALA A 13 13.21 7.86 14.98
CA ALA A 13 14.22 7.37 15.91
C ALA A 13 13.59 6.35 16.86
N ALA A 14 14.08 5.12 16.84
CA ALA A 14 14.01 4.24 18.00
C ALA A 14 15.25 4.46 18.86
N PHE A 15 14.99 4.79 20.13
CA PHE A 15 15.90 4.99 21.25
C PHE A 15 17.42 4.75 21.06
N ALA A 16 18.20 5.82 21.25
CA ALA A 16 19.57 5.76 21.75
C ALA A 16 19.70 6.66 22.99
N ARG A 17 19.78 6.03 24.18
CA ARG A 17 19.96 6.55 25.56
C ARG A 17 18.70 6.74 26.43
N VAL A 18 18.43 5.72 27.24
CA VAL A 18 17.86 5.82 28.61
C VAL A 18 18.89 5.05 29.46
N LEU A 19 19.75 5.63 30.29
CA LEU A 19 19.51 6.32 31.55
C LEU A 19 20.74 7.17 31.91
N ASN A 20 20.51 8.41 32.37
CA ASN A 20 21.37 9.04 33.37
C ASN A 20 20.46 9.89 34.26
N GLU A 21 19.60 9.24 35.04
CA GLU A 21 18.89 9.90 36.14
C GLU A 21 19.81 10.04 37.37
N PRO A 22 19.59 11.07 38.20
CA PRO A 22 20.56 11.53 39.18
C PRO A 22 20.77 10.54 40.32
N LEU A 23 22.04 10.35 40.69
CA LEU A 23 22.47 9.63 41.89
C LEU A 23 21.80 10.23 43.15
N GLY A 24 20.71 9.61 43.58
CA GLY A 24 20.14 9.74 44.91
C GLY A 24 20.34 8.44 45.70
N ASP A 25 21.35 8.45 46.57
CA ASP A 25 21.61 7.52 47.69
C ASP A 25 21.23 6.04 47.50
N ARG A 26 22.24 5.24 47.11
CA ARG A 26 22.61 3.97 47.78
C ARG A 26 23.99 3.54 47.28
N GLY A 27 24.91 3.36 48.22
CA GLY A 27 26.34 3.25 47.96
C GLY A 27 26.80 1.94 47.31
N GLY A 28 27.95 2.05 46.64
CA GLY A 28 28.84 0.94 46.29
C GLY A 28 28.86 0.59 44.81
N LEU A 29 29.78 1.21 44.06
CA LEU A 29 30.96 0.53 43.47
C LEU A 29 31.70 1.52 42.55
N ARG A 30 32.98 1.73 42.89
CA ARG A 30 34.00 2.36 42.05
C ARG A 30 34.63 1.28 41.17
N ASP A 31 35.25 1.75 40.09
CA ASP A 31 36.22 1.08 39.21
C ASP A 31 35.63 0.52 37.90
N GLU A 32 35.69 1.34 36.84
CA GLU A 32 36.03 0.97 35.44
C GLU A 32 35.86 2.17 34.49
N ILE A 33 36.79 3.13 34.54
CA ILE A 33 37.03 4.11 33.45
C ILE A 33 38.54 4.30 33.34
N GLU A 34 39.24 3.32 32.74
CA GLU A 34 40.54 3.50 32.08
C GLU A 34 40.81 2.27 31.20
N GLU A 35 40.43 2.31 29.91
CA GLU A 35 41.13 1.61 28.81
C GLU A 35 40.43 1.88 27.46
N SER A 36 40.81 2.95 26.77
CA SER A 36 40.67 3.07 25.30
C SER A 36 41.58 4.16 24.71
N ARG A 37 42.83 4.23 25.18
CA ARG A 37 43.93 4.88 24.46
C ARG A 37 44.79 3.79 23.82
N PHE A 38 45.27 4.09 22.61
CA PHE A 38 46.15 3.31 21.70
C PHE A 38 45.45 2.42 20.67
N HIS A 39 45.42 2.87 19.42
CA HIS A 39 46.35 2.40 18.37
C HIS A 39 46.36 3.38 17.19
N ALA A 40 47.37 4.26 17.15
CA ALA A 40 47.77 5.00 15.96
C ALA A 40 49.00 4.29 15.38
N GLY A 41 48.86 3.65 14.21
CA GLY A 41 49.95 2.91 13.58
C GLY A 41 49.63 2.47 12.15
N SER A 42 50.18 3.21 11.19
CA SER A 42 50.31 2.90 9.76
C SER A 42 49.13 3.21 8.82
N ILE A 43 48.97 4.50 8.48
CA ILE A 43 48.58 4.91 7.12
C ILE A 43 49.58 5.99 6.69
N HIS A 44 50.82 5.59 6.41
CA HIS A 44 51.88 6.49 5.95
C HIS A 44 52.42 6.11 4.56
N ASN A 45 51.61 5.52 3.69
CA ASN A 45 52.01 5.22 2.30
C ASN A 45 50.88 5.39 1.25
N ALA A 46 49.80 6.11 1.56
CA ALA A 46 48.72 6.40 0.59
C ALA A 46 48.60 7.90 0.21
N VAL A 47 49.59 8.73 0.56
CA VAL A 47 49.53 10.20 0.39
C VAL A 47 50.45 10.74 -0.72
N GLN A 48 51.22 9.91 -1.44
CA GLN A 48 52.12 10.40 -2.51
C GLN A 48 51.68 10.10 -3.95
N GLY A 49 50.39 9.81 -4.18
CA GLY A 49 49.87 9.55 -5.54
C GLY A 49 48.92 10.60 -6.13
N LEU A 50 48.48 11.61 -5.37
CA LEU A 50 47.35 12.48 -5.75
C LEU A 50 47.71 13.95 -6.01
N GLU A 51 48.99 14.32 -6.03
CA GLU A 51 49.42 15.72 -6.27
C GLU A 51 49.62 16.12 -7.75
N GLN A 52 49.24 15.29 -8.73
CA GLN A 52 49.44 15.63 -10.16
C GLN A 52 48.18 15.60 -11.03
N ALA A 53 47.04 16.05 -10.50
CA ALA A 53 45.87 16.36 -11.31
C ALA A 53 45.21 17.69 -10.90
N VAL A 54 45.99 18.77 -10.84
CA VAL A 54 45.47 20.14 -10.73
C VAL A 54 46.01 20.97 -11.88
N ILE A 55 45.42 20.84 -13.07
CA ILE A 55 45.60 21.81 -14.16
C ILE A 55 44.25 22.09 -14.83
N GLN A 56 43.83 23.35 -14.68
CA GLN A 56 42.78 24.11 -15.37
C GLN A 56 41.31 23.72 -15.21
N ILE A 57 40.67 24.36 -14.24
CA ILE A 57 39.22 24.65 -14.27
C ILE A 57 39.03 25.94 -15.09
N PRO A 58 38.33 25.91 -16.25
CA PRO A 58 37.90 27.13 -16.93
C PRO A 58 36.89 27.90 -16.06
N LYS A 59 37.03 29.22 -16.01
CA LYS A 59 36.23 30.13 -15.17
C LYS A 59 34.76 30.31 -15.57
N ASP A 60 34.25 29.53 -16.52
CA ASP A 60 32.89 29.70 -17.05
C ASP A 60 32.05 28.44 -16.85
N ARG A 61 31.56 28.25 -15.62
CA ARG A 61 30.38 27.40 -15.34
C ARG A 61 29.76 27.70 -13.98
N GLN A 62 29.36 28.96 -13.76
CA GLN A 62 28.21 29.27 -12.92
C GLN A 62 26.95 29.10 -13.78
N THR A 63 26.59 27.87 -14.11
CA THR A 63 25.26 27.60 -14.67
C THR A 63 24.29 27.50 -13.50
N LYS A 64 23.32 28.42 -13.47
CA LYS A 64 22.11 28.33 -12.64
C LYS A 64 21.56 26.89 -12.72
N PRO A 65 21.09 26.30 -11.60
CA PRO A 65 20.37 25.03 -11.66
C PRO A 65 19.23 25.17 -12.66
N ASP A 66 19.17 24.23 -13.58
CA ASP A 66 18.13 24.15 -14.60
C ASP A 66 16.77 23.91 -13.91
N GLN A 67 15.95 24.96 -13.80
CA GLN A 67 14.61 24.91 -13.21
C GLN A 67 13.56 24.25 -14.13
N THR A 68 13.97 23.63 -15.24
CA THR A 68 13.03 23.05 -16.22
C THR A 68 12.54 21.64 -15.91
N GLN A 69 13.04 20.98 -14.85
CA GLN A 69 12.65 19.61 -14.48
C GLN A 69 11.49 19.53 -13.44
N LEU A 70 10.82 20.64 -13.13
CA LEU A 70 9.71 20.70 -12.15
C LEU A 70 8.44 21.36 -12.71
N LYS A 71 8.08 21.05 -13.97
CA LYS A 71 6.71 21.27 -14.45
C LYS A 71 5.89 19.99 -14.17
N PRO A 72 4.70 20.09 -13.56
CA PRO A 72 3.77 18.97 -13.48
C PRO A 72 3.50 18.44 -14.89
N ALA A 73 3.56 17.11 -15.07
CA ALA A 73 3.08 16.47 -16.27
C ALA A 73 1.62 16.91 -16.49
N THR A 74 1.39 17.73 -17.52
CA THR A 74 0.09 18.31 -17.86
C THR A 74 -0.22 18.00 -19.31
N GLU A 75 -1.14 17.07 -19.51
CA GLU A 75 -2.16 17.09 -20.58
C GLU A 75 -3.46 16.76 -19.83
N SER A 76 -4.50 17.59 -19.71
CA SER A 76 -4.93 18.78 -20.44
C SER A 76 -5.82 19.63 -19.50
N ALA A 77 -5.40 20.87 -19.22
CA ALA A 77 -6.21 21.99 -18.73
C ALA A 77 -5.31 23.24 -18.68
N GLU A 78 -5.08 23.87 -19.84
CA GLU A 78 -4.25 25.08 -19.92
C GLU A 78 -4.95 26.34 -19.37
N SER A 79 -4.15 27.12 -18.63
CA SER A 79 -4.10 28.60 -18.60
C SER A 79 -4.85 29.42 -17.53
N ILE A 80 -4.49 29.31 -16.24
CA ILE A 80 -4.73 30.42 -15.27
C ILE A 80 -3.59 30.66 -14.25
N TYR A 81 -2.37 30.16 -14.44
CA TYR A 81 -1.29 30.37 -13.46
C TYR A 81 -0.30 31.44 -13.93
N THR A 82 -0.33 32.62 -13.30
CA THR A 82 0.65 33.70 -13.47
C THR A 82 1.79 33.51 -12.46
N ASP A 83 3.05 33.57 -12.92
CA ASP A 83 4.22 33.59 -12.03
C ASP A 83 4.09 34.73 -11.00
N SER A 84 4.04 34.38 -9.71
CA SER A 84 4.02 35.36 -8.61
C SER A 84 5.43 35.88 -8.34
N SER A 85 5.60 37.20 -8.16
CA SER A 85 6.87 37.80 -7.73
C SER A 85 7.18 37.60 -6.25
N ASP A 86 6.14 37.39 -5.42
CA ASP A 86 6.23 37.30 -3.96
C ASP A 86 5.62 35.99 -3.45
N PHE A 87 6.15 35.49 -2.32
CA PHE A 87 5.66 34.27 -1.67
C PHE A 87 4.39 34.56 -0.88
N TRP A 88 3.31 33.80 -1.13
CA TRP A 88 1.98 34.03 -0.55
C TRP A 88 1.98 34.13 0.98
N TYR A 89 2.83 33.35 1.63
CA TYR A 89 2.91 33.26 3.09
C TYR A 89 3.38 34.57 3.72
N GLU A 90 4.11 35.44 3.00
CA GLU A 90 4.50 36.76 3.53
C GLU A 90 3.32 37.73 3.63
N SER A 91 2.32 37.54 2.77
CA SER A 91 1.24 38.50 2.55
C SER A 91 -0.10 38.05 3.10
N ILE A 92 -0.25 36.74 3.39
CA ILE A 92 -1.50 36.23 3.92
C ILE A 92 -1.75 36.79 5.32
N THR A 93 -3.02 36.98 5.67
CA THR A 93 -3.35 37.40 7.03
C THR A 93 -3.05 36.28 8.02
N HIS A 94 -2.12 36.54 8.95
CA HIS A 94 -1.79 35.65 10.05
C HIS A 94 -2.65 35.99 11.28
N ASN A 95 -3.64 35.15 11.56
CA ASN A 95 -4.54 35.23 12.72
C ASN A 95 -4.66 33.88 13.44
N GLY A 96 -3.57 33.10 13.41
CA GLY A 96 -3.40 31.89 14.20
C GLY A 96 -3.34 32.17 15.71
N GLN A 97 -3.70 31.18 16.51
CA GLN A 97 -3.74 31.25 17.97
C GLN A 97 -3.38 29.91 18.61
N SER A 98 -3.03 29.93 19.91
CA SER A 98 -2.81 28.72 20.71
C SER A 98 -3.89 28.58 21.79
N PRO A 99 -5.02 27.90 21.53
CA PRO A 99 -6.25 28.08 22.31
C PRO A 99 -6.20 27.58 23.76
N PHE A 100 -5.25 26.72 24.11
CA PHE A 100 -5.22 26.03 25.40
C PHE A 100 -4.22 26.61 26.40
N ILE A 101 -3.54 27.70 26.04
CA ILE A 101 -2.64 28.42 26.96
C ILE A 101 -3.26 29.74 27.44
N PRO A 102 -2.81 30.29 28.59
CA PRO A 102 -3.24 31.61 29.04
C PRO A 102 -2.98 32.70 27.98
N ASN A 103 -4.00 33.51 27.69
CA ASN A 103 -3.98 34.53 26.62
C ASN A 103 -3.65 33.99 25.22
N GLY A 104 -4.01 32.74 24.95
CA GLY A 104 -3.75 32.03 23.70
C GLY A 104 -4.15 32.73 22.40
N SER A 105 -5.23 33.53 22.43
CA SER A 105 -5.68 34.33 21.28
C SER A 105 -4.75 35.48 20.90
N LYS A 106 -3.80 35.84 21.79
CA LYS A 106 -2.74 36.83 21.54
C LYS A 106 -1.38 36.17 21.31
N TRP A 107 -1.30 34.84 21.30
CA TRP A 107 -0.05 34.14 21.06
C TRP A 107 0.41 34.38 19.63
N LYS A 108 1.64 34.87 19.48
CA LYS A 108 2.20 35.18 18.16
C LYS A 108 2.80 33.92 17.53
N VAL A 109 2.04 33.30 16.64
CA VAL A 109 2.46 32.09 15.92
C VAL A 109 3.43 32.43 14.79
N PHE A 110 3.04 33.30 13.85
CA PHE A 110 3.89 33.78 12.77
C PHE A 110 4.81 34.90 13.23
N ARG A 111 6.10 34.81 12.87
CA ARG A 111 7.16 35.69 13.35
C ARG A 111 8.13 36.02 12.24
N ASN A 112 8.08 37.22 11.68
CA ASN A 112 9.00 37.62 10.61
C ASN A 112 10.29 38.21 11.22
N VAL A 113 11.43 37.55 10.99
CA VAL A 113 12.70 37.94 11.61
C VAL A 113 13.16 39.35 11.23
N VAL A 114 12.76 39.87 10.07
CA VAL A 114 13.15 41.21 9.59
C VAL A 114 12.19 42.26 10.11
N THR A 115 10.90 42.16 9.73
CA THR A 115 9.93 43.24 10.01
C THR A 115 9.58 43.35 11.49
N ASP A 116 9.64 42.24 12.22
CA ASP A 116 9.16 42.20 13.60
C ASP A 116 10.31 42.24 14.62
N TYR A 117 11.48 41.70 14.26
CA TYR A 117 12.62 41.53 15.19
C TYR A 117 13.92 42.19 14.72
N GLY A 118 13.95 42.78 13.52
CA GLY A 118 15.07 43.62 13.05
C GLY A 118 16.32 42.85 12.59
N ALA A 119 16.19 41.60 12.14
CA ALA A 119 17.29 40.88 11.49
C ALA A 119 17.72 41.58 10.19
N ASP A 120 19.02 41.56 9.88
CA ASP A 120 19.58 42.18 8.68
C ASP A 120 19.67 41.17 7.53
N PRO A 121 18.83 41.28 6.50
CA PRO A 121 18.83 40.37 5.36
C PRO A 121 19.98 40.62 4.38
N THR A 122 20.85 41.62 4.60
CA THR A 122 22.02 41.88 3.74
C THR A 122 23.23 41.06 4.15
N GLY A 123 23.26 40.58 5.40
CA GLY A 123 24.34 39.77 5.97
C GLY A 123 25.56 40.59 6.40
N ASN A 124 25.43 41.91 6.46
CA ASN A 124 26.51 42.83 6.83
C ASN A 124 26.62 42.98 8.35
N THR A 125 25.50 42.85 9.06
CA THR A 125 25.43 42.91 10.53
C THR A 125 24.97 41.58 11.11
N ASP A 126 25.29 41.39 12.40
CA ASP A 126 24.91 40.19 13.14
C ASP A 126 23.41 40.15 13.39
N SER A 127 22.76 39.11 12.86
CA SER A 127 21.32 38.85 13.00
C SER A 127 21.00 37.88 14.13
N THR A 128 22.00 37.35 14.84
CA THR A 128 21.80 36.29 15.86
C THR A 128 20.72 36.66 16.88
N GLN A 129 20.81 37.84 17.51
CA GLN A 129 19.86 38.20 18.57
C GLN A 129 18.44 38.42 18.03
N ALA A 130 18.30 39.01 16.85
CA ALA A 130 16.99 39.20 16.22
C ALA A 130 16.30 37.86 15.95
N ILE A 131 17.06 36.87 15.48
CA ILE A 131 16.55 35.52 15.22
C ILE A 131 16.22 34.80 16.54
N ILE A 132 17.09 34.89 17.55
CA ILE A 132 16.81 34.34 18.89
C ILE A 132 15.52 34.95 19.47
N ASN A 133 15.37 36.28 19.38
CA ASN A 133 14.16 36.96 19.83
C ASN A 133 12.91 36.44 19.11
N ALA A 134 13.00 36.17 17.80
CA ALA A 134 11.89 35.58 17.06
C ALA A 134 11.59 34.14 17.51
N ILE A 135 12.60 33.31 17.79
CA ILE A 135 12.40 31.93 18.27
C ILE A 135 11.80 31.90 19.68
N GLU A 136 12.26 32.79 20.56
CA GLU A 136 11.91 32.80 21.98
C GLU A 136 10.66 33.62 22.33
N ASP A 137 10.17 34.47 21.41
CA ASP A 137 9.06 35.38 21.69
C ASP A 137 7.86 34.65 22.33
N GLY A 138 7.32 35.26 23.37
CA GLY A 138 6.23 34.73 24.18
C GLY A 138 5.03 35.66 24.14
N SER A 139 4.08 35.47 25.06
CA SER A 139 3.04 36.49 25.24
C SER A 139 3.63 37.72 25.93
N SER A 140 3.19 38.92 25.53
CA SER A 140 3.72 40.22 25.98
C SER A 140 3.63 40.49 27.50
N SER A 141 3.01 39.59 28.26
CA SER A 141 2.87 39.61 29.72
C SER A 141 2.98 38.21 30.35
N GLY A 142 3.62 37.24 29.67
CA GLY A 142 3.59 35.83 30.07
C GLY A 142 4.91 35.07 29.89
N PHE A 143 4.80 33.77 29.71
CA PHE A 143 5.91 32.82 29.88
C PHE A 143 6.88 32.82 28.69
N ASN A 144 8.17 32.77 28.98
CA ASN A 144 9.22 32.60 27.97
C ASN A 144 9.16 31.16 27.42
N ARG A 145 9.14 31.02 26.09
CA ARG A 145 9.10 29.74 25.40
C ARG A 145 10.29 28.82 25.74
N ALA A 146 11.47 29.39 25.97
CA ALA A 146 12.67 28.65 26.34
C ALA A 146 12.58 27.89 27.66
N LYS A 147 11.58 28.20 28.50
CA LYS A 147 11.39 27.57 29.82
C LYS A 147 10.36 26.43 29.81
N ASN A 148 9.74 26.12 28.67
CA ASN A 148 8.72 25.07 28.52
C ASN A 148 7.59 25.09 29.60
N GLN A 149 7.17 26.29 30.04
CA GLN A 149 6.22 26.43 31.17
C GLN A 149 4.76 26.21 30.80
N LEU A 150 4.44 26.12 29.50
CA LEU A 150 3.08 25.96 28.98
C LEU A 150 2.89 24.62 28.27
N GLY A 151 3.79 23.67 28.53
CA GLY A 151 3.84 22.42 27.82
C GLY A 151 4.41 22.55 26.41
N THR A 152 4.58 21.38 25.81
CA THR A 152 5.26 21.15 24.54
C THR A 152 4.39 21.56 23.34
N THR A 153 3.06 21.42 23.46
CA THR A 153 2.14 21.63 22.33
C THR A 153 1.47 23.01 22.34
N GLY A 154 1.53 23.71 23.47
CA GLY A 154 0.91 25.01 23.67
C GLY A 154 1.67 26.20 23.08
N GLN A 155 2.92 26.02 22.62
CA GLN A 155 3.80 27.12 22.21
C GLN A 155 4.32 27.03 20.76
N PRO A 156 3.45 26.85 19.75
CA PRO A 156 3.89 26.77 18.35
C PRO A 156 4.46 28.12 17.86
N ALA A 157 5.51 28.06 17.04
CA ALA A 157 6.15 29.24 16.46
C ALA A 157 6.62 28.95 15.03
N VAL A 158 6.09 29.68 14.06
CA VAL A 158 6.61 29.72 12.69
C VAL A 158 7.50 30.94 12.55
N VAL A 159 8.81 30.71 12.55
CA VAL A 159 9.83 31.76 12.41
C VAL A 159 10.18 31.89 10.94
N TYR A 160 9.67 32.96 10.34
CA TYR A 160 9.72 33.22 8.91
C TYR A 160 10.91 34.09 8.53
N PHE A 161 11.63 33.67 7.47
CA PHE A 161 12.77 34.36 6.90
C PHE A 161 12.46 34.79 5.46
N PRO A 162 12.32 36.09 5.20
CA PRO A 162 12.33 36.63 3.85
C PRO A 162 13.62 36.26 3.09
N ALA A 163 13.60 36.42 1.77
CA ALA A 163 14.79 36.24 0.95
C ALA A 163 15.93 37.15 1.43
N GLY A 164 17.13 36.60 1.63
CA GLY A 164 18.25 37.36 2.14
C GLY A 164 19.38 36.49 2.66
N LYS A 165 20.38 37.15 3.23
CA LYS A 165 21.54 36.55 3.88
C LYS A 165 21.60 37.07 5.31
N TYR A 166 21.66 36.17 6.27
CA TYR A 166 21.62 36.47 7.69
C TYR A 166 22.91 35.98 8.33
N SER A 167 23.82 36.89 8.67
CA SER A 167 25.06 36.55 9.37
C SER A 167 24.76 36.26 10.83
N ILE A 168 25.28 35.15 11.37
CA ILE A 168 25.16 34.80 12.79
C ILE A 168 26.53 34.56 13.44
N ARG A 169 26.66 34.90 14.72
CA ARG A 169 27.91 34.78 15.50
C ARG A 169 27.86 33.77 16.65
N SER A 170 26.70 33.27 17.02
CA SER A 170 26.54 32.17 17.99
C SER A 170 25.36 31.28 17.62
N SER A 171 25.24 30.15 18.34
CA SER A 171 24.24 29.11 18.09
C SER A 171 22.81 29.62 18.18
N LEU A 172 21.95 29.08 17.31
CA LEU A 172 20.50 29.18 17.42
C LEU A 172 19.96 27.94 18.12
N GLN A 173 19.10 28.12 19.12
CA GLN A 173 18.48 27.05 19.89
C GLN A 173 17.00 26.94 19.52
N LEU A 174 16.56 25.81 18.97
CA LEU A 174 15.13 25.56 18.71
C LEU A 174 14.47 24.90 19.92
N TYR A 175 13.15 25.00 19.99
CA TYR A 175 12.30 24.36 21.01
C TYR A 175 11.19 23.57 20.32
N VAL A 176 10.54 22.64 21.02
CA VAL A 176 9.42 21.90 20.42
C VAL A 176 8.31 22.85 19.97
N GLY A 177 7.75 22.61 18.79
CA GLY A 177 6.77 23.47 18.14
C GLY A 177 7.39 24.56 17.25
N THR A 178 8.70 24.55 17.02
CA THR A 178 9.36 25.53 16.14
C THR A 178 9.36 25.05 14.70
N VAL A 179 8.89 25.89 13.77
CA VAL A 179 9.12 25.73 12.33
C VAL A 179 9.92 26.94 11.83
N LEU A 180 11.19 26.72 11.47
CA LEU A 180 11.93 27.70 10.67
C LEU A 180 11.47 27.59 9.22
N MET A 181 10.99 28.69 8.64
CA MET A 181 10.48 28.71 7.27
C MET A 181 11.14 29.84 6.47
N GLY A 182 11.93 29.46 5.47
CA GLY A 182 12.49 30.40 4.50
C GLY A 182 11.57 30.61 3.30
N ASN A 183 11.74 31.74 2.63
CA ASN A 183 11.10 32.03 1.34
C ASN A 183 11.55 30.99 0.29
N PRO A 184 10.65 30.13 -0.26
CA PRO A 184 11.01 29.08 -1.20
C PRO A 184 11.35 29.58 -2.61
N LEU A 185 10.92 30.79 -3.00
CA LEU A 185 11.26 31.37 -4.30
C LEU A 185 12.73 31.77 -4.36
N ASN A 186 13.25 32.29 -3.24
CA ASN A 186 14.66 32.63 -3.06
C ASN A 186 15.11 32.22 -1.64
N PRO A 187 15.53 30.96 -1.45
CA PRO A 187 15.87 30.41 -0.14
C PRO A 187 16.87 31.29 0.62
N PRO A 188 16.53 31.79 1.83
CA PRO A 188 17.44 32.59 2.63
C PRO A 188 18.67 31.80 3.06
N THR A 189 19.79 32.51 3.17
CA THR A 189 21.05 31.95 3.68
C THR A 189 21.28 32.35 5.12
N ILE A 190 21.30 31.39 6.04
CA ILE A 190 21.85 31.60 7.39
C ILE A 190 23.35 31.29 7.31
N LYS A 191 24.21 32.27 7.61
CA LYS A 191 25.66 32.15 7.45
C LYS A 191 26.38 32.30 8.79
N ALA A 192 27.13 31.27 9.19
CA ALA A 192 28.06 31.38 10.31
C ALA A 192 29.21 32.34 9.98
N SER A 193 29.46 33.33 10.84
CA SER A 193 30.60 34.25 10.68
C SER A 193 31.95 33.54 10.89
N SER A 194 33.04 34.14 10.42
CA SER A 194 34.39 33.58 10.62
C SER A 194 34.81 33.50 12.10
N GLY A 195 34.27 34.39 12.94
CA GLY A 195 34.47 34.41 14.39
C GLY A 195 33.36 33.72 15.18
N PHE A 196 32.64 32.76 14.58
CA PHE A 196 31.51 32.10 15.25
C PHE A 196 31.92 31.47 16.58
N ASN A 197 31.20 31.82 17.65
CA ASN A 197 31.38 31.33 19.00
C ASN A 197 30.55 30.06 19.25
N GLY A 198 31.21 28.94 19.53
CA GLY A 198 30.59 27.61 19.66
C GLY A 198 30.99 26.65 18.54
N ASP A 199 30.58 25.39 18.66
CA ASP A 199 30.90 24.31 17.72
C ASP A 199 29.70 23.86 16.88
N THR A 200 28.50 24.36 17.18
CA THR A 200 27.25 23.96 16.53
C THR A 200 26.46 25.20 16.15
N MET A 201 26.03 25.30 14.90
CA MET A 201 25.36 26.48 14.36
C MET A 201 23.88 26.55 14.76
N ILE A 202 23.16 25.44 14.65
CA ILE A 202 21.75 25.32 15.01
C ILE A 202 21.56 24.05 15.84
N TYR A 203 21.02 24.18 17.04
CA TYR A 203 20.49 23.07 17.82
C TYR A 203 19.01 22.92 17.48
N GLY A 204 18.69 21.95 16.62
CA GLY A 204 17.34 21.65 16.16
C GLY A 204 16.52 20.80 17.13
N LYS A 205 16.84 20.86 18.43
CA LYS A 205 16.23 20.05 19.50
C LYS A 205 15.96 20.93 20.71
N ASP A 206 14.88 20.69 21.44
CA ASP A 206 14.63 21.28 22.74
C ASP A 206 15.53 20.63 23.81
N PRO A 207 16.37 21.42 24.52
CA PRO A 207 17.26 20.88 25.54
C PRO A 207 16.52 20.46 26.82
N ASN A 208 15.24 20.81 26.97
CA ASN A 208 14.42 20.39 28.09
C ASN A 208 13.74 19.03 27.85
N GLN A 209 13.94 18.44 26.68
CA GLN A 209 13.35 17.16 26.28
C GLN A 209 14.45 16.16 25.97
N ASP A 210 14.18 14.88 26.23
CA ASP A 210 15.04 13.82 25.70
C ASP A 210 14.94 13.79 24.16
N SER A 211 15.96 13.26 23.49
CA SER A 211 15.92 13.07 22.04
C SER A 211 14.66 12.35 21.56
N THR A 212 14.15 11.40 22.35
CA THR A 212 12.99 10.56 22.05
C THR A 212 11.66 11.29 22.15
N THR A 213 11.60 12.41 22.87
CA THR A 213 10.41 13.27 23.02
C THR A 213 10.53 14.62 22.30
N ASN A 214 11.57 14.78 21.48
CA ASN A 214 11.79 15.96 20.65
C ASN A 214 10.95 15.94 19.37
N PHE A 215 9.64 16.10 19.53
CA PHE A 215 8.66 16.08 18.44
C PHE A 215 8.44 17.47 17.83
N TYR A 216 7.71 17.55 16.71
CA TYR A 216 7.17 18.80 16.16
C TYR A 216 8.21 19.94 15.98
N ILE A 217 9.33 19.66 15.30
CA ILE A 217 10.33 20.67 14.91
C ILE A 217 10.57 20.59 13.40
N GLY A 218 10.56 21.74 12.72
CA GLY A 218 10.74 21.83 11.27
C GLY A 218 11.75 22.89 10.84
N ILE A 219 12.52 22.61 9.78
CA ILE A 219 13.31 23.59 9.04
C ILE A 219 13.04 23.40 7.55
N LYS A 220 12.54 24.45 6.88
CA LYS A 220 12.13 24.39 5.47
C LYS A 220 12.71 25.55 4.66
N ASN A 221 13.26 25.27 3.47
CA ASN A 221 13.70 26.26 2.46
C ASN A 221 14.89 27.13 2.88
N PHE A 222 16.05 26.55 3.21
CA PHE A 222 17.23 27.30 3.63
C PHE A 222 18.51 26.88 2.92
N VAL A 223 19.43 27.85 2.83
CA VAL A 223 20.85 27.58 2.73
C VAL A 223 21.48 27.78 4.12
N ILE A 224 22.14 26.76 4.64
CA ILE A 224 22.89 26.81 5.90
C ILE A 224 24.37 26.79 5.55
N ASP A 225 25.08 27.88 5.80
CA ASP A 225 26.41 28.15 5.24
C ASP A 225 27.45 28.36 6.34
N SER A 226 28.44 27.47 6.40
CA SER A 226 29.59 27.56 7.30
C SER A 226 30.91 27.89 6.59
N THR A 227 30.90 28.25 5.31
CA THR A 227 32.11 28.43 4.48
C THR A 227 33.07 29.53 4.97
N ALA A 228 32.63 30.41 5.87
CA ALA A 228 33.49 31.41 6.50
C ALA A 228 34.18 30.89 7.78
N VAL A 229 33.75 29.77 8.34
CA VAL A 229 34.37 29.11 9.49
C VAL A 229 35.65 28.41 9.03
N ASP A 230 36.70 28.45 9.86
CA ASP A 230 37.97 27.79 9.55
C ASP A 230 37.76 26.29 9.32
N LYS A 231 38.32 25.76 8.22
CA LYS A 231 38.21 24.35 7.84
C LYS A 231 38.82 23.38 8.86
N SER A 232 39.74 23.83 9.72
CA SER A 232 40.32 22.99 10.78
C SER A 232 39.45 22.94 12.04
N LYS A 233 38.40 23.75 12.14
CA LYS A 233 37.48 23.75 13.27
C LYS A 233 36.46 22.63 13.09
N VAL A 234 36.36 21.73 14.07
CA VAL A 234 35.24 20.79 14.15
C VAL A 234 33.97 21.60 14.38
N PHE A 235 33.05 21.56 13.43
CA PHE A 235 31.89 22.44 13.41
C PHE A 235 30.67 21.74 12.81
N LYS A 236 29.56 21.70 13.54
CA LYS A 236 28.28 21.14 13.13
C LYS A 236 27.37 22.27 12.64
N LEU A 237 26.78 22.13 11.45
CA LEU A 237 25.81 23.11 10.96
C LEU A 237 24.44 22.91 11.62
N LEU A 238 24.12 21.68 11.99
CA LEU A 238 22.86 21.32 12.61
C LEU A 238 23.06 20.11 13.53
N ASP A 239 22.62 20.23 14.77
CA ASP A 239 22.31 19.09 15.64
C ASP A 239 20.81 18.80 15.49
N TRP A 240 20.48 17.70 14.81
CA TRP A 240 19.10 17.27 14.54
C TRP A 240 18.73 16.04 15.37
N SER A 241 19.01 16.08 16.68
CA SER A 241 18.63 15.02 17.62
C SER A 241 17.14 15.14 17.98
N VAL A 242 16.27 14.66 17.09
CA VAL A 242 14.81 14.78 17.17
C VAL A 242 14.11 13.44 16.94
N SER A 243 12.78 13.43 17.10
CA SER A 243 11.89 12.27 16.93
C SER A 243 10.83 12.50 15.84
N GLN A 244 9.72 11.75 15.89
CA GLN A 244 8.61 11.79 14.94
C GLN A 244 7.99 13.21 14.81
N ALA A 245 7.28 13.41 13.69
CA ALA A 245 6.68 14.71 13.30
C ALA A 245 7.70 15.87 13.22
N THR A 246 8.93 15.56 12.84
CA THR A 246 9.97 16.55 12.52
C THR A 246 10.29 16.55 11.03
N GLN A 247 10.83 17.66 10.52
CA GLN A 247 11.03 17.82 9.09
C GLN A 247 12.25 18.69 8.75
N LEU A 248 13.12 18.17 7.88
CA LEU A 248 13.98 18.99 7.03
C LEU A 248 13.47 18.93 5.60
N ALA A 249 13.19 20.07 4.96
CA ALA A 249 12.71 20.11 3.59
C ALA A 249 13.37 21.25 2.78
N ASN A 250 13.89 20.95 1.59
CA ASN A 250 14.52 21.94 0.72
C ASN A 250 15.67 22.69 1.42
N ILE A 251 16.64 21.95 1.95
CA ILE A 251 17.79 22.49 2.69
C ILE A 251 19.08 22.25 1.94
N VAL A 252 19.92 23.27 1.86
CA VAL A 252 21.29 23.17 1.33
C VAL A 252 22.29 23.45 2.44
N PHE A 253 23.17 22.49 2.72
CA PHE A 253 24.31 22.69 3.61
C PHE A 253 25.56 23.02 2.78
N GLN A 254 26.10 24.22 2.97
CA GLN A 254 27.35 24.67 2.35
C GLN A 254 28.49 24.66 3.36
N MET A 255 29.52 23.89 3.07
CA MET A 255 30.64 23.68 3.98
C MET A 255 32.00 23.89 3.29
N PRO A 256 33.07 24.16 4.06
CA PRO A 256 34.44 24.07 3.56
C PRO A 256 34.71 22.73 2.86
N ASN A 257 35.63 22.71 1.90
CA ASN A 257 36.01 21.46 1.24
C ASN A 257 36.73 20.53 2.25
N PHE A 258 36.46 19.23 2.15
CA PHE A 258 37.01 18.16 3.02
C PHE A 258 36.47 18.11 4.46
N SER A 259 35.19 18.40 4.68
CA SER A 259 34.51 18.19 5.97
C SER A 259 34.40 16.69 6.32
N THR A 260 34.38 16.33 7.61
CA THR A 260 34.57 14.96 8.12
C THR A 260 33.35 14.33 8.82
N GLY A 261 32.10 14.74 8.60
CA GLY A 261 30.98 13.97 9.18
C GLY A 261 29.56 14.50 8.91
N HIS A 262 28.63 13.56 8.69
CA HIS A 262 27.19 13.74 8.41
C HIS A 262 26.43 12.41 8.64
N ILE A 263 25.26 12.39 9.30
CA ILE A 263 24.46 11.17 9.66
C ILE A 263 22.96 11.44 9.43
N TYR A 264 22.18 10.56 8.77
CA TYR A 264 20.78 10.83 8.35
C TYR A 264 19.91 9.56 8.07
N GLU A 265 18.58 9.72 8.03
CA GLU A 265 17.65 9.05 7.08
C GLU A 265 17.28 10.09 6.01
N GLY A 266 17.05 9.76 4.73
CA GLY A 266 16.56 10.81 3.83
C GLY A 266 16.31 10.46 2.38
N LYS A 267 15.46 11.29 1.78
CA LYS A 267 14.97 11.17 0.40
C LYS A 267 15.51 12.29 -0.48
N SER A 268 15.88 11.96 -1.72
CA SER A 268 16.36 12.94 -2.72
C SER A 268 17.55 13.76 -2.23
N LEU A 269 18.54 13.06 -1.65
CA LEU A 269 19.76 13.64 -1.08
C LEU A 269 20.88 13.70 -2.12
N ASN A 270 21.53 14.86 -2.25
CA ASN A 270 22.67 15.05 -3.15
C ASN A 270 23.91 15.41 -2.35
N PHE A 271 24.96 14.58 -2.44
CA PHE A 271 26.25 14.78 -1.78
C PHE A 271 27.32 15.08 -2.82
N ASN A 272 28.01 16.22 -2.70
CA ASN A 272 29.07 16.61 -3.63
C ASN A 272 30.36 17.07 -2.91
N ALA A 273 31.48 16.44 -3.28
CA ALA A 273 32.82 16.72 -2.77
C ALA A 273 32.94 16.48 -1.25
N CYS A 274 32.34 15.38 -0.81
CA CYS A 274 32.35 14.91 0.58
C CYS A 274 33.51 13.95 0.83
N THR A 275 34.11 13.94 2.02
CA THR A 275 34.99 12.82 2.40
C THR A 275 34.14 11.56 2.53
N THR A 276 33.11 11.63 3.36
CA THR A 276 32.05 10.62 3.49
C THR A 276 30.71 11.32 3.28
N GLY A 277 29.86 10.79 2.41
CA GLY A 277 28.51 11.32 2.21
C GLY A 277 27.64 11.16 3.46
N ILE A 278 27.48 9.90 3.90
CA ILE A 278 26.71 9.51 5.08
C ILE A 278 27.59 8.60 5.94
N LYS A 279 27.79 8.97 7.20
CA LYS A 279 28.41 8.13 8.22
C LYS A 279 27.30 7.60 9.12
N ILE A 280 27.25 6.30 9.35
CA ILE A 280 26.29 5.66 10.25
C ILE A 280 27.10 5.07 11.41
N ASP A 281 27.07 5.78 12.54
CA ASP A 281 27.68 5.28 13.78
C ASP A 281 26.74 4.29 14.49
N HIS A 282 25.44 4.60 14.43
CA HIS A 282 24.35 3.77 14.95
C HIS A 282 23.09 3.96 14.11
N CYS A 283 22.40 2.88 13.74
CA CYS A 283 21.08 2.94 13.14
C CYS A 283 20.40 1.57 13.22
N PHE A 284 19.18 1.49 13.75
CA PHE A 284 18.43 0.23 13.71
C PHE A 284 17.84 -0.03 12.33
N ASP A 285 17.21 0.97 11.73
CA ASP A 285 16.70 0.88 10.37
C ASP A 285 16.84 2.22 9.66
N CYS A 286 17.47 2.21 8.48
CA CYS A 286 17.78 3.40 7.70
C CYS A 286 17.42 3.17 6.23
N VAL A 287 16.53 3.99 5.69
CA VAL A 287 16.15 3.94 4.27
C VAL A 287 16.59 5.22 3.55
N PHE A 288 17.37 5.05 2.50
CA PHE A 288 17.84 6.13 1.63
C PHE A 288 17.27 5.93 0.24
N THR A 289 16.42 6.86 -0.20
CA THR A 289 15.77 6.78 -1.52
C THR A 289 16.18 7.94 -2.40
N ASN A 290 16.51 7.65 -3.66
CA ASN A 290 16.87 8.64 -4.67
C ASN A 290 18.09 9.50 -4.27
N CYS A 291 19.14 8.88 -3.72
CA CYS A 291 20.39 9.55 -3.36
C CYS A 291 21.34 9.67 -4.56
N ASN A 292 22.14 10.73 -4.57
CA ASN A 292 23.19 10.93 -5.57
C ASN A 292 24.51 11.31 -4.89
N PHE A 293 25.55 10.49 -5.10
CA PHE A 293 26.89 10.70 -4.55
C PHE A 293 27.86 11.11 -5.66
N MET A 294 28.46 12.31 -5.55
CA MET A 294 29.37 12.85 -6.54
C MET A 294 30.68 13.29 -5.88
N ASN A 295 31.82 12.88 -6.45
CA ASN A 295 33.14 13.29 -5.95
C ASN A 295 33.34 12.95 -4.46
N ALA A 296 32.76 11.86 -3.97
CA ALA A 296 32.87 11.45 -2.57
C ALA A 296 33.94 10.36 -2.39
N ALA A 297 34.76 10.41 -1.33
CA ALA A 297 35.70 9.29 -1.10
C ALA A 297 34.94 8.02 -0.68
N ILE A 298 33.93 8.19 0.19
CA ILE A 298 32.96 7.16 0.57
C ILE A 298 31.53 7.73 0.41
N GLY A 299 30.61 6.98 -0.18
CA GLY A 299 29.20 7.36 -0.23
C GLY A 299 28.53 7.21 1.13
N ILE A 300 28.38 5.97 1.60
CA ILE A 300 27.84 5.56 2.89
C ILE A 300 28.89 4.73 3.62
N ASP A 301 29.23 5.12 4.83
CA ASP A 301 30.06 4.36 5.76
C ASP A 301 29.15 3.83 6.88
N MET A 302 28.84 2.54 6.81
CA MET A 302 28.02 1.84 7.81
C MET A 302 28.86 0.91 8.69
N THR A 303 30.16 1.17 8.88
CA THR A 303 31.02 0.34 9.74
C THR A 303 30.87 0.65 11.24
N GLY A 304 29.83 1.40 11.63
CA GLY A 304 29.53 1.72 13.02
C GLY A 304 29.28 0.47 13.87
N GLY A 305 29.45 0.58 15.18
CA GLY A 305 29.43 -0.57 16.10
C GLY A 305 28.05 -1.19 16.35
N SER A 306 26.97 -0.54 15.92
CA SER A 306 25.61 -1.07 16.10
C SER A 306 24.69 -0.58 14.98
N VAL A 307 24.56 -1.39 13.92
CA VAL A 307 23.73 -1.11 12.74
C VAL A 307 22.82 -2.30 12.49
N GLY A 308 21.51 -2.11 12.37
CA GLY A 308 20.54 -3.16 12.01
C GLY A 308 20.46 -3.33 10.50
N SER A 309 19.63 -2.53 9.83
CA SER A 309 19.56 -2.52 8.36
C SER A 309 19.76 -1.14 7.73
N VAL A 310 20.38 -1.14 6.55
CA VAL A 310 20.50 0.00 5.64
C VAL A 310 19.95 -0.39 4.28
N VAL A 311 19.03 0.42 3.76
CA VAL A 311 18.44 0.23 2.43
C VAL A 311 18.79 1.43 1.54
N LEU A 312 19.34 1.19 0.34
CA LEU A 312 19.67 2.21 -0.65
C LEU A 312 18.89 1.97 -1.95
N LEU A 313 17.91 2.82 -2.23
CA LEU A 313 16.99 2.69 -3.36
C LEU A 313 17.19 3.79 -4.40
N ASP A 314 17.05 3.45 -5.67
CA ASP A 314 16.89 4.40 -6.79
C ASP A 314 18.03 5.44 -6.89
N SER A 315 19.22 5.03 -6.50
CA SER A 315 20.34 5.93 -6.22
C SER A 315 21.44 5.85 -7.27
N THR A 316 22.27 6.88 -7.34
CA THR A 316 23.37 6.97 -8.29
C THR A 316 24.66 7.41 -7.62
N ALA A 317 25.81 7.01 -8.17
CA ALA A 317 27.09 7.61 -7.79
C ALA A 317 28.01 7.83 -8.99
N SER A 318 28.81 8.89 -8.94
CA SER A 318 29.86 9.16 -9.95
C SER A 318 31.10 9.79 -9.32
N ASN A 319 32.25 9.54 -9.93
CA ASN A 319 33.57 10.05 -9.55
C ASN A 319 33.88 9.90 -8.05
N SER A 320 33.42 8.82 -7.45
CA SER A 320 33.51 8.56 -6.01
C SER A 320 34.35 7.31 -5.75
N GLY A 321 34.93 7.15 -4.56
CA GLY A 321 35.67 5.94 -4.21
C GLY A 321 34.73 4.74 -4.05
N THR A 322 34.46 4.37 -2.81
CA THR A 322 33.52 3.28 -2.50
C THR A 322 32.13 3.82 -2.20
N VAL A 323 31.08 3.28 -2.82
CA VAL A 323 29.70 3.77 -2.58
C VAL A 323 29.23 3.37 -1.19
N VAL A 324 29.32 2.11 -0.78
CA VAL A 324 28.97 1.66 0.57
C VAL A 324 30.13 0.86 1.18
N VAL A 325 30.57 1.24 2.38
CA VAL A 325 31.54 0.48 3.18
C VAL A 325 30.81 -0.12 4.38
N THR A 326 30.90 -1.44 4.53
CA THR A 326 30.32 -2.21 5.64
C THR A 326 31.37 -3.16 6.23
N ILE A 327 31.00 -3.89 7.28
CA ILE A 327 31.81 -4.95 7.88
C ILE A 327 31.44 -6.32 7.28
N ALA A 328 32.33 -7.30 7.48
CA ALA A 328 31.96 -8.71 7.29
C ALA A 328 30.84 -9.04 8.28
N GLU A 329 29.75 -9.57 7.76
CA GLU A 329 28.59 -9.86 8.57
C GLU A 329 28.18 -11.32 8.42
N ASN A 330 27.76 -11.92 9.53
CA ASN A 330 27.42 -13.33 9.62
C ASN A 330 26.07 -13.58 10.33
N THR A 331 25.40 -12.53 10.83
CA THR A 331 24.12 -12.56 11.55
C THR A 331 23.06 -11.77 10.79
N GLY A 332 22.11 -11.12 11.49
CA GLY A 332 21.18 -10.16 10.89
C GLY A 332 21.65 -8.70 10.93
N ASP A 333 22.62 -8.35 11.79
CA ASP A 333 23.18 -7.00 11.90
C ASP A 333 23.82 -6.52 10.60
N HIS A 334 24.04 -5.22 10.45
CA HIS A 334 24.68 -4.62 9.27
C HIS A 334 24.08 -5.06 7.92
N THR A 335 22.80 -5.45 7.94
CA THR A 335 22.05 -5.84 6.75
C THR A 335 22.09 -4.69 5.75
N LEU A 336 22.43 -4.97 4.50
CA LEU A 336 22.47 -3.99 3.42
C LEU A 336 21.62 -4.47 2.25
N VAL A 337 20.67 -3.63 1.85
CA VAL A 337 19.86 -3.84 0.64
C VAL A 337 20.08 -2.70 -0.33
N ILE A 338 20.38 -3.01 -1.58
CA ILE A 338 20.53 -2.03 -2.66
C ILE A 338 19.60 -2.42 -3.80
N GLU A 339 18.82 -1.48 -4.33
CA GLU A 339 17.96 -1.75 -5.49
C GLU A 339 17.90 -0.55 -6.43
N ASN A 340 17.94 -0.82 -7.74
CA ASN A 340 17.93 0.18 -8.81
C ASN A 340 19.07 1.21 -8.65
N PHE A 341 20.29 0.71 -8.43
CA PHE A 341 21.48 1.54 -8.29
C PHE A 341 22.23 1.67 -9.61
N VAL A 342 22.49 2.92 -10.04
CA VAL A 342 23.25 3.22 -11.25
C VAL A 342 24.67 3.67 -10.91
N LYS A 343 25.65 2.86 -11.31
CA LYS A 343 27.08 3.13 -11.19
C LYS A 343 27.55 4.02 -12.35
N GLY A 344 27.86 5.26 -12.05
CA GLY A 344 28.51 6.20 -12.97
C GLY A 344 30.02 5.96 -13.14
N SER A 345 30.66 6.83 -13.93
CA SER A 345 32.11 6.78 -14.15
C SER A 345 32.91 7.00 -12.86
N GLY A 346 34.12 6.44 -12.79
CA GLY A 346 35.07 6.77 -11.71
C GLY A 346 34.69 6.22 -10.33
N ILE A 347 33.91 5.14 -10.25
CA ILE A 347 33.59 4.41 -9.02
C ILE A 347 34.55 3.22 -8.83
N SER A 348 35.26 3.15 -7.69
CA SER A 348 36.20 2.05 -7.43
C SER A 348 35.51 0.77 -6.96
N SER A 349 34.49 0.88 -6.10
CA SER A 349 33.66 -0.23 -5.62
C SER A 349 32.25 0.27 -5.31
N VAL A 350 31.22 -0.54 -5.57
CA VAL A 350 29.85 -0.21 -5.12
C VAL A 350 29.68 -0.63 -3.67
N VAL A 351 30.07 -1.85 -3.30
CA VAL A 351 30.10 -2.29 -1.89
C VAL A 351 31.46 -2.85 -1.54
N SER A 352 32.00 -2.44 -0.39
CA SER A 352 33.19 -3.03 0.22
C SER A 352 32.86 -3.53 1.63
N ALA A 353 33.06 -4.81 1.90
CA ALA A 353 32.91 -5.40 3.23
C ALA A 353 34.30 -5.72 3.81
N SER A 354 34.64 -5.16 4.97
CA SER A 354 35.94 -5.34 5.63
C SER A 354 37.16 -5.17 4.69
N GLY A 355 37.12 -4.15 3.83
CA GLY A 355 38.17 -3.83 2.86
C GLY A 355 38.16 -4.68 1.57
N THR A 356 37.22 -5.62 1.42
CA THR A 356 37.06 -6.45 0.22
C THR A 356 35.90 -5.94 -0.63
N SER A 357 36.14 -5.67 -1.92
CA SER A 357 35.08 -5.33 -2.88
C SER A 357 34.19 -6.56 -3.14
N ILE A 358 32.90 -6.46 -2.83
CA ILE A 358 31.92 -7.55 -3.00
C ILE A 358 30.83 -7.22 -4.02
N LEU A 359 30.71 -5.96 -4.43
CA LEU A 359 29.84 -5.53 -5.51
C LEU A 359 30.49 -4.36 -6.26
N ASN A 360 30.54 -4.43 -7.60
CA ASN A 360 31.11 -3.36 -8.40
C ASN A 360 30.39 -3.12 -9.76
N SER A 361 29.11 -3.47 -9.84
CA SER A 361 28.24 -3.31 -11.02
C SER A 361 27.02 -2.44 -10.71
N ASN A 362 26.21 -2.15 -11.73
CA ASN A 362 24.83 -1.70 -11.52
C ASN A 362 24.03 -2.77 -10.77
N VAL A 363 22.90 -2.35 -10.20
CA VAL A 363 21.98 -3.21 -9.45
C VAL A 363 20.56 -2.97 -9.99
N ASP A 364 20.10 -3.83 -10.88
CA ASP A 364 18.79 -3.69 -11.54
C ASP A 364 17.64 -4.31 -10.73
N GLY A 365 17.93 -5.31 -9.88
CA GLY A 365 17.01 -5.92 -8.90
C GLY A 365 17.44 -5.62 -7.46
N ALA A 366 16.90 -6.32 -6.46
CA ALA A 366 17.26 -6.09 -5.05
C ALA A 366 18.47 -6.95 -4.66
N TRP A 367 19.63 -6.33 -4.53
CA TRP A 367 20.86 -6.92 -4.00
C TRP A 367 20.82 -6.94 -2.47
N VAL A 368 21.00 -8.10 -1.86
CA VAL A 368 20.85 -8.33 -0.42
C VAL A 368 22.13 -8.93 0.17
N TYR A 369 22.60 -8.28 1.23
CA TYR A 369 23.65 -8.74 2.14
C TYR A 369 23.04 -8.82 3.54
N GLY A 370 22.73 -10.04 4.00
CA GLY A 370 21.91 -10.31 5.19
C GLY A 370 21.00 -11.54 5.01
N ASN A 371 20.19 -11.86 6.02
CA ASN A 371 19.31 -13.04 6.00
C ASN A 371 18.11 -12.87 5.05
N ALA A 372 17.86 -13.87 4.20
CA ALA A 372 16.77 -13.87 3.24
C ALA A 372 15.87 -15.11 3.36
N TYR A 373 14.57 -14.90 3.20
CA TYR A 373 13.51 -15.89 3.13
C TYR A 373 12.79 -15.75 1.78
N THR A 374 12.67 -16.86 1.06
CA THR A 374 12.07 -16.90 -0.28
C THR A 374 11.09 -18.06 -0.39
N THR A 375 10.09 -17.96 -1.28
CA THR A 375 9.18 -19.08 -1.56
C THR A 375 9.96 -20.31 -2.00
N GLY A 376 9.75 -21.44 -1.30
CA GLY A 376 10.46 -22.70 -1.54
C GLY A 376 11.89 -22.75 -0.96
N GLY A 377 12.34 -21.67 -0.31
CA GLY A 377 13.61 -21.63 0.41
C GLY A 377 13.58 -22.38 1.74
N PRO A 378 14.74 -22.49 2.43
CA PRO A 378 14.81 -23.16 3.73
C PRO A 378 13.96 -22.41 4.78
N PRO A 379 13.20 -23.13 5.64
CA PRO A 379 12.38 -22.51 6.70
C PRO A 379 13.20 -21.70 7.72
N SER A 380 14.49 -21.98 7.86
CA SER A 380 15.40 -21.22 8.71
C SER A 380 15.85 -19.89 8.09
N GLY A 381 15.56 -19.66 6.81
CA GLY A 381 16.18 -18.60 6.02
C GLY A 381 17.60 -18.97 5.59
N SER A 382 18.20 -18.10 4.79
CA SER A 382 19.56 -18.26 4.28
C SER A 382 20.31 -16.94 4.28
N HIS A 383 21.52 -16.92 4.84
CA HIS A 383 22.35 -15.73 4.89
C HIS A 383 22.96 -15.45 3.51
N GLN A 384 22.75 -14.24 3.00
CA GLN A 384 23.21 -13.80 1.68
C GLN A 384 24.44 -12.90 1.83
N THR A 385 25.46 -13.15 1.03
CA THR A 385 26.68 -12.32 0.96
C THR A 385 26.73 -11.44 -0.29
N GLY A 386 25.55 -11.13 -0.86
CA GLY A 386 25.40 -10.29 -2.04
C GLY A 386 24.57 -10.91 -3.16
N THR A 387 23.44 -11.52 -2.83
CA THR A 387 22.54 -12.13 -3.81
C THR A 387 21.56 -11.10 -4.36
N THR A 388 21.34 -11.09 -5.67
CA THR A 388 20.35 -10.20 -6.31
C THR A 388 19.07 -10.96 -6.60
N TYR A 389 17.94 -10.43 -6.14
CA TYR A 389 16.60 -10.92 -6.43
C TYR A 389 15.93 -10.04 -7.47
N ALA A 390 15.30 -10.64 -8.47
CA ALA A 390 14.50 -9.89 -9.43
C ALA A 390 13.20 -9.43 -8.77
N ILE A 391 12.93 -8.12 -8.81
CA ILE A 391 11.72 -7.52 -8.24
C ILE A 391 10.89 -6.92 -9.36
N ALA A 392 9.69 -7.47 -9.56
CA ALA A 392 8.74 -6.97 -10.54
C ALA A 392 7.99 -5.75 -9.97
N ARG A 393 8.67 -4.61 -9.88
CA ARG A 393 8.07 -3.36 -9.38
C ARG A 393 6.86 -2.95 -10.22
N SER A 394 5.74 -2.61 -9.58
CA SER A 394 4.55 -2.14 -10.30
C SER A 394 4.84 -0.83 -11.04
N ALA A 395 4.64 -0.80 -12.36
CA ALA A 395 4.87 0.41 -13.16
C ALA A 395 4.03 1.62 -12.71
N SER A 396 2.87 1.38 -12.09
CA SER A 396 2.02 2.41 -11.50
C SER A 396 2.69 3.12 -10.32
N LEU A 397 3.59 2.46 -9.59
CA LEU A 397 4.36 3.01 -8.47
C LEU A 397 5.59 3.83 -8.91
N LEU A 398 5.96 3.75 -10.19
CA LEU A 398 7.22 4.30 -10.69
C LEU A 398 7.05 5.59 -11.50
N SER A 399 8.04 6.46 -11.38
CA SER A 399 8.30 7.62 -12.23
C SER A 399 9.74 7.56 -12.73
N ASN A 400 9.93 7.49 -14.06
CA ASN A 400 11.25 7.31 -14.68
C ASN A 400 12.05 6.11 -14.13
N GLY A 401 11.36 5.00 -13.87
CA GLY A 401 11.97 3.77 -13.33
C GLY A 401 12.30 3.80 -11.83
N LYS A 402 12.04 4.91 -11.13
CA LYS A 402 12.23 5.06 -9.67
C LYS A 402 10.88 5.08 -8.96
N TYR A 403 10.80 4.67 -7.70
CA TYR A 403 9.62 4.94 -6.90
C TYR A 403 9.35 6.45 -6.86
N LEU A 404 8.08 6.83 -6.99
CA LEU A 404 7.68 8.23 -7.04
C LEU A 404 8.16 8.93 -5.76
N THR A 405 8.79 10.10 -5.93
CA THR A 405 9.10 10.99 -4.81
C THR A 405 8.63 12.38 -5.16
N ILE A 406 7.83 13.00 -4.28
CA ILE A 406 7.27 14.34 -4.49
C ILE A 406 7.80 15.27 -3.38
N PRO A 407 8.36 16.45 -3.71
CA PRO A 407 8.71 17.45 -2.70
C PRO A 407 7.46 17.97 -1.98
N PRO A 408 7.52 18.25 -0.66
CA PRO A 408 6.41 18.90 0.04
C PRO A 408 5.95 20.18 -0.67
N PRO A 409 4.64 20.36 -0.92
CA PRO A 409 4.15 21.52 -1.66
C PRO A 409 4.33 22.80 -0.85
N THR A 410 5.04 23.77 -1.42
CA THR A 410 5.15 25.13 -0.86
C THR A 410 4.04 26.06 -1.35
N TYR A 411 3.38 25.67 -2.44
CA TYR A 411 2.42 26.48 -3.20
C TYR A 411 2.99 27.84 -3.65
N SER A 412 4.31 27.93 -3.82
CA SER A 412 5.00 29.20 -4.17
C SER A 412 4.66 29.72 -5.56
N GLN A 413 4.11 28.86 -6.44
CA GLN A 413 3.60 29.25 -7.75
C GLN A 413 2.26 30.01 -7.71
N PHE A 414 1.60 30.10 -6.55
CA PHE A 414 0.30 30.75 -6.39
C PHE A 414 0.43 32.12 -5.72
N ASN A 415 -0.36 33.08 -6.18
CA ASN A 415 -0.48 34.39 -5.54
C ASN A 415 -1.38 34.29 -4.28
N VAL A 416 -1.16 35.16 -3.28
CA VAL A 416 -1.99 35.20 -2.04
C VAL A 416 -3.50 35.31 -2.32
N SER A 417 -3.91 35.96 -3.40
CA SER A 417 -5.33 36.05 -3.80
C SER A 417 -5.96 34.70 -4.18
N GLN A 418 -5.15 33.66 -4.43
CA GLN A 418 -5.59 32.29 -4.69
C GLN A 418 -5.71 31.45 -3.41
N PHE A 419 -5.38 32.03 -2.26
CA PHE A 419 -5.63 31.42 -0.95
C PHE A 419 -6.93 31.97 -0.35
N ILE A 420 -7.54 31.17 0.50
CA ILE A 420 -8.61 31.61 1.38
C ILE A 420 -8.25 31.23 2.82
N ASN A 421 -8.10 32.24 3.68
CA ASN A 421 -7.99 32.02 5.11
C ASN A 421 -9.37 31.65 5.65
N VAL A 422 -9.50 30.44 6.20
CA VAL A 422 -10.80 29.90 6.67
C VAL A 422 -11.44 30.74 7.77
N LYS A 423 -10.64 31.48 8.58
CA LYS A 423 -11.14 32.37 9.64
C LYS A 423 -11.60 33.75 9.12
N SER A 424 -11.33 34.08 7.87
CA SER A 424 -11.56 35.42 7.31
C SER A 424 -12.70 35.47 6.28
N VAL A 425 -13.48 34.39 6.13
CA VAL A 425 -14.59 34.35 5.17
C VAL A 425 -15.80 35.12 5.72
N SER A 426 -16.17 36.20 5.04
CA SER A 426 -17.31 37.03 5.44
C SER A 426 -18.61 36.20 5.50
N GLY A 427 -19.32 36.30 6.62
CA GLY A 427 -20.59 35.61 6.88
C GLY A 427 -20.47 34.13 7.29
N LEU A 428 -19.26 33.57 7.34
CA LEU A 428 -19.00 32.18 7.73
C LEU A 428 -17.89 32.15 8.82
N PRO A 429 -18.20 32.53 10.07
CA PRO A 429 -17.18 32.58 11.12
C PRO A 429 -16.63 31.19 11.43
N VAL A 430 -15.30 31.08 11.39
CA VAL A 430 -14.54 29.91 11.86
C VAL A 430 -13.57 30.41 12.92
N PHE A 431 -13.59 29.80 14.10
CA PHE A 431 -12.89 30.31 15.27
C PHE A 431 -11.53 29.63 15.47
N GLY A 432 -11.47 28.29 15.37
CA GLY A 432 -10.28 27.52 15.68
C GLY A 432 -9.80 27.72 17.12
N ASP A 433 -10.73 27.93 18.05
CA ASP A 433 -10.51 28.31 19.46
C ASP A 433 -10.54 27.12 20.43
N GLY A 434 -10.64 25.90 19.91
CA GLY A 434 -10.73 24.67 20.69
C GLY A 434 -12.05 24.52 21.45
N LYS A 435 -13.08 25.31 21.14
CA LYS A 435 -14.36 25.31 21.87
C LYS A 435 -15.58 25.44 20.96
N SER A 436 -15.55 26.41 20.05
CA SER A 436 -16.64 26.72 19.15
C SER A 436 -16.74 25.66 18.05
N ASP A 437 -17.95 25.19 17.77
CA ASP A 437 -18.20 24.24 16.70
C ASP A 437 -18.05 24.92 15.33
N ASP A 438 -16.99 24.56 14.62
CA ASP A 438 -16.63 25.12 13.32
C ASP A 438 -17.22 24.30 12.14
N THR A 439 -17.94 23.21 12.41
CA THR A 439 -18.32 22.19 11.41
C THR A 439 -19.09 22.76 10.22
N GLN A 440 -20.17 23.49 10.50
CA GLN A 440 -21.08 23.98 9.45
C GLN A 440 -20.36 24.95 8.52
N ASN A 441 -19.61 25.89 9.11
CA ASN A 441 -18.95 26.96 8.36
C ASN A 441 -17.72 26.42 7.61
N LEU A 442 -16.95 25.51 8.20
CA LEU A 442 -15.86 24.83 7.49
C LEU A 442 -16.38 24.07 6.27
N ASN A 443 -17.42 23.23 6.41
CA ASN A 443 -18.00 22.52 5.27
C ASN A 443 -18.53 23.48 4.18
N ALA A 444 -19.15 24.60 4.57
CA ALA A 444 -19.61 25.62 3.62
C ALA A 444 -18.44 26.29 2.88
N ILE A 445 -17.36 26.63 3.58
CA ILE A 445 -16.14 27.21 2.99
C ILE A 445 -15.46 26.22 2.05
N ILE A 446 -15.26 24.99 2.50
CA ILE A 446 -14.62 23.92 1.70
C ILE A 446 -15.41 23.67 0.43
N SER A 447 -16.73 23.45 0.54
CA SER A 447 -17.60 23.22 -0.62
C SER A 447 -17.56 24.37 -1.62
N LYS A 448 -17.42 25.61 -1.14
CA LYS A 448 -17.37 26.81 -1.98
C LYS A 448 -16.03 27.00 -2.69
N TYR A 449 -14.93 26.65 -2.05
CA TYR A 449 -13.59 27.09 -2.49
C TYR A 449 -12.64 25.97 -2.87
N ALA A 450 -12.88 24.71 -2.50
CA ALA A 450 -11.97 23.59 -2.73
C ALA A 450 -11.46 23.46 -4.17
N SER A 451 -12.28 23.78 -5.18
CA SER A 451 -11.90 23.69 -6.59
C SER A 451 -11.19 24.93 -7.16
N SER A 452 -11.13 26.04 -6.42
CA SER A 452 -10.67 27.34 -6.96
C SER A 452 -9.68 28.10 -6.07
N LYS A 453 -9.54 27.72 -4.80
CA LYS A 453 -8.61 28.33 -3.85
C LYS A 453 -7.88 27.26 -3.04
N ILE A 454 -6.72 27.64 -2.53
CA ILE A 454 -6.00 26.89 -1.50
C ILE A 454 -6.57 27.31 -0.13
N LEU A 455 -7.01 26.35 0.64
CA LEU A 455 -7.58 26.53 1.98
C LEU A 455 -6.43 26.68 2.98
N PHE A 456 -6.22 27.90 3.48
CA PHE A 456 -5.28 28.16 4.56
C PHE A 456 -5.99 28.06 5.91
N PHE A 457 -5.49 27.17 6.77
CA PHE A 457 -5.90 27.01 8.15
C PHE A 457 -4.87 27.71 9.04
N PRO A 458 -5.16 28.91 9.57
CA PRO A 458 -4.31 29.51 10.59
C PRO A 458 -4.19 28.60 11.81
N GLN A 459 -3.13 28.73 12.60
CA GLN A 459 -2.93 27.88 13.77
C GLN A 459 -4.13 27.97 14.72
N GLY A 460 -4.53 26.83 15.25
CA GLY A 460 -5.68 26.71 16.15
C GLY A 460 -6.19 25.28 16.21
N THR A 461 -7.22 25.10 17.03
CA THR A 461 -7.93 23.82 17.16
C THR A 461 -9.38 24.03 16.75
N TYR A 462 -9.76 23.43 15.64
CA TYR A 462 -11.07 23.54 15.02
C TYR A 462 -11.94 22.38 15.51
N ILE A 463 -12.88 22.68 16.40
CA ILE A 463 -13.79 21.66 16.94
C ILE A 463 -14.83 21.32 15.88
N VAL A 464 -15.00 20.02 15.61
CA VAL A 464 -15.99 19.54 14.66
C VAL A 464 -16.89 18.48 15.29
N THR A 465 -18.19 18.58 15.08
CA THR A 465 -19.21 17.69 15.63
C THR A 465 -19.86 16.77 14.59
N ASN A 466 -19.46 16.92 13.33
CA ASN A 466 -19.84 16.05 12.23
C ASN A 466 -18.70 16.01 11.18
N THR A 467 -18.81 15.11 10.21
CA THR A 467 -17.80 14.93 9.16
C THR A 467 -17.50 16.24 8.41
N ILE A 468 -16.21 16.55 8.27
CA ILE A 468 -15.70 17.55 7.34
C ILE A 468 -15.34 16.85 6.02
N THR A 469 -15.97 17.25 4.93
CA THR A 469 -15.77 16.61 3.62
C THR A 469 -14.95 17.51 2.70
N PHE A 470 -13.80 17.02 2.26
CA PHE A 470 -12.94 17.65 1.26
C PHE A 470 -13.15 16.99 -0.11
N PRO A 471 -13.80 17.67 -1.07
CA PRO A 471 -14.04 17.11 -2.39
C PRO A 471 -12.77 17.15 -3.27
N ALA A 472 -12.83 16.51 -4.44
CA ALA A 472 -11.81 16.64 -5.47
C ALA A 472 -11.53 18.12 -5.81
N GLY A 473 -10.26 18.46 -5.97
CA GLY A 473 -9.73 19.81 -6.16
C GLY A 473 -9.08 20.42 -4.92
N SER A 474 -9.42 19.91 -3.72
CA SER A 474 -9.01 20.48 -2.43
C SER A 474 -7.48 20.62 -2.29
N ARG A 475 -7.03 21.78 -1.84
CA ARG A 475 -5.64 21.99 -1.38
C ARG A 475 -5.70 22.68 -0.04
N VAL A 476 -5.06 22.10 0.96
CA VAL A 476 -5.17 22.47 2.37
C VAL A 476 -3.77 22.64 2.94
N VAL A 477 -3.53 23.78 3.58
CA VAL A 477 -2.27 24.07 4.27
C VAL A 477 -2.55 24.68 5.63
N GLY A 478 -2.01 24.06 6.67
CA GLY A 478 -2.02 24.60 8.03
C GLY A 478 -0.85 25.57 8.29
N GLU A 479 -0.95 26.30 9.39
CA GLU A 479 0.12 27.14 9.93
C GLU A 479 0.71 26.44 11.16
N ALA A 480 1.96 25.96 11.08
CA ALA A 480 2.57 25.00 12.02
C ALA A 480 1.91 23.60 11.99
N TRP A 481 0.90 23.35 12.84
CA TRP A 481 0.15 22.08 12.90
C TRP A 481 -1.29 22.37 13.31
N SER A 482 -2.05 22.90 12.35
CA SER A 482 -3.45 23.30 12.59
C SER A 482 -4.32 22.08 12.80
N ALA A 483 -5.06 22.04 13.91
CA ALA A 483 -5.71 20.82 14.38
C ALA A 483 -7.21 20.78 14.09
N ILE A 484 -7.70 19.72 13.44
CA ILE A 484 -9.14 19.40 13.42
C ILE A 484 -9.40 18.38 14.52
N SER A 485 -10.35 18.69 15.41
CA SER A 485 -10.61 17.92 16.63
C SER A 485 -12.07 17.53 16.77
N ALA A 486 -12.35 16.23 16.76
CA ALA A 486 -13.72 15.71 16.86
C ALA A 486 -14.30 15.90 18.26
N LEU A 487 -15.59 16.22 18.33
CA LEU A 487 -16.38 16.30 19.55
C LEU A 487 -17.82 15.81 19.30
N GLY A 488 -18.46 15.23 20.32
CA GLY A 488 -19.91 15.00 20.29
C GLY A 488 -20.34 13.59 19.86
N SER A 489 -21.64 13.33 20.02
CA SER A 489 -22.21 11.98 20.00
C SER A 489 -22.17 11.27 18.63
N ASN A 490 -22.03 12.01 17.53
CA ASN A 490 -21.95 11.43 16.18
C ASN A 490 -20.73 10.51 16.02
N PHE A 491 -19.68 10.72 16.81
CA PHE A 491 -18.46 9.94 16.78
C PHE A 491 -18.34 8.95 17.95
N PHE A 492 -19.42 8.73 18.70
CA PHE A 492 -19.37 7.93 19.94
C PHE A 492 -19.69 6.45 19.73
N ASN A 493 -20.45 6.06 18.70
CA ASN A 493 -20.90 4.67 18.55
C ASN A 493 -19.85 3.82 17.80
N PRO A 494 -19.20 2.83 18.43
CA PRO A 494 -18.17 2.01 17.79
C PRO A 494 -18.76 1.02 16.77
N GLU A 495 -20.07 0.72 16.85
CA GLU A 495 -20.77 -0.14 15.89
C GLU A 495 -21.18 0.61 14.61
N LEU A 496 -21.15 1.95 14.65
CA LEU A 496 -21.44 2.83 13.53
C LEU A 496 -20.33 3.88 13.42
N PRO A 497 -19.09 3.47 13.10
CA PRO A 497 -17.97 4.39 13.03
C PRO A 497 -18.20 5.45 11.95
N VAL A 498 -17.82 6.70 12.26
CA VAL A 498 -18.02 7.86 11.37
C VAL A 498 -16.68 8.57 11.15
N PRO A 499 -16.33 8.91 9.90
CA PRO A 499 -15.13 9.70 9.63
C PRO A 499 -15.29 11.14 10.09
N MET A 500 -14.33 11.66 10.86
CA MET A 500 -14.20 13.08 11.18
C MET A 500 -13.80 13.87 9.94
N VAL A 501 -12.78 13.40 9.22
CA VAL A 501 -12.35 13.97 7.94
C VAL A 501 -12.55 12.95 6.83
N ARG A 502 -13.30 13.32 5.80
CA ARG A 502 -13.50 12.52 4.59
C ARG A 502 -12.88 13.23 3.39
N VAL A 503 -12.01 12.54 2.66
CA VAL A 503 -11.39 13.05 1.43
C VAL A 503 -11.96 12.31 0.22
N GLY A 504 -12.86 12.99 -0.47
CA GLY A 504 -13.67 12.45 -1.57
C GLY A 504 -14.65 11.36 -1.15
N ASN A 505 -15.49 10.96 -2.09
CA ASN A 505 -16.34 9.77 -2.00
C ASN A 505 -15.70 8.60 -2.75
N PRO A 506 -16.10 7.34 -2.48
CA PRO A 506 -15.64 6.19 -3.24
C PRO A 506 -15.84 6.37 -4.75
N GLY A 507 -14.76 6.20 -5.51
CA GLY A 507 -14.75 6.36 -6.97
C GLY A 507 -14.46 7.77 -7.48
N ASP A 508 -14.43 8.79 -6.63
CA ASP A 508 -14.01 10.13 -7.03
C ASP A 508 -12.54 10.12 -7.48
N LYS A 509 -12.21 10.94 -8.48
CA LYS A 509 -10.84 11.16 -8.95
C LYS A 509 -10.50 12.64 -9.04
N GLY A 510 -9.27 13.01 -8.67
CA GLY A 510 -8.78 14.38 -8.79
C GLY A 510 -7.64 14.70 -7.84
N VAL A 511 -7.49 15.98 -7.51
CA VAL A 511 -6.44 16.46 -6.61
C VAL A 511 -6.99 16.60 -5.19
N ALA A 512 -6.26 16.12 -4.19
CA ALA A 512 -6.47 16.49 -2.79
C ALA A 512 -5.12 16.55 -2.07
N GLN A 513 -4.66 17.75 -1.70
CA GLN A 513 -3.35 17.94 -1.08
C GLN A 513 -3.50 18.51 0.32
N PHE A 514 -2.84 17.92 1.30
CA PHE A 514 -2.83 18.37 2.69
C PHE A 514 -1.41 18.56 3.16
N SER A 515 -1.13 19.69 3.81
CA SER A 515 0.15 19.94 4.45
C SER A 515 0.00 20.63 5.80
N ASP A 516 0.86 20.28 6.76
CA ASP A 516 0.97 20.99 8.06
C ASP A 516 -0.33 20.94 8.90
N MET A 517 -1.03 19.79 8.87
CA MET A 517 -2.29 19.55 9.59
C MET A 517 -2.13 18.54 10.73
N LEU A 518 -3.02 18.60 11.73
CA LEU A 518 -3.12 17.63 12.81
C LEU A 518 -4.57 17.13 12.94
N PHE A 519 -4.77 15.82 13.10
CA PHE A 519 -6.06 15.21 13.38
C PHE A 519 -6.11 14.67 14.81
N THR A 520 -7.16 15.00 15.56
CA THR A 520 -7.27 14.62 16.98
C THR A 520 -8.73 14.50 17.42
N VAL A 521 -8.94 14.18 18.70
CA VAL A 521 -10.26 14.10 19.36
C VAL A 521 -10.25 14.95 20.63
N ALA A 522 -11.31 15.74 20.85
CA ALA A 522 -11.50 16.53 22.07
C ALA A 522 -12.12 15.71 23.21
N ASP A 523 -12.70 14.55 22.91
CA ASP A 523 -13.37 13.67 23.86
C ASP A 523 -13.00 12.20 23.62
N VAL A 524 -13.44 11.30 24.50
CA VAL A 524 -13.34 9.84 24.30
C VAL A 524 -14.41 9.40 23.30
N LEU A 525 -14.02 9.16 22.04
CA LEU A 525 -14.92 8.99 20.90
C LEU A 525 -14.67 7.66 20.19
N GLN A 526 -15.12 6.58 20.81
CA GLN A 526 -14.89 5.20 20.34
C GLN A 526 -15.47 4.85 18.96
N GLY A 527 -16.27 5.71 18.34
CA GLY A 527 -16.78 5.59 16.96
C GLY A 527 -16.10 6.53 15.96
N CYS A 528 -15.08 7.30 16.38
CA CYS A 528 -14.42 8.26 15.52
C CYS A 528 -13.36 7.59 14.63
N THR A 529 -13.55 7.65 13.31
CA THR A 529 -12.45 7.44 12.35
C THR A 529 -11.84 8.80 12.04
N LEU A 530 -10.56 9.06 12.34
CA LEU A 530 -10.02 10.41 12.24
C LEU A 530 -9.90 10.87 10.77
N LEU A 531 -9.41 10.00 9.88
CA LEU A 531 -9.27 10.26 8.45
C LEU A 531 -9.75 9.07 7.61
N GLU A 532 -10.65 9.33 6.66
CA GLU A 532 -11.04 8.40 5.60
C GLU A 532 -10.70 9.03 4.24
N VAL A 533 -9.87 8.35 3.45
CA VAL A 533 -9.48 8.76 2.10
C VAL A 533 -10.11 7.80 1.11
N ASN A 534 -10.99 8.33 0.26
CA ASN A 534 -11.64 7.59 -0.80
C ASN A 534 -11.15 8.00 -2.19
N LEU A 535 -10.73 9.26 -2.31
CA LEU A 535 -10.31 9.88 -3.55
C LEU A 535 -9.06 9.19 -4.14
N ALA A 536 -9.07 8.96 -5.44
CA ALA A 536 -7.87 8.61 -6.20
C ALA A 536 -7.33 9.80 -7.00
N GLY A 537 -6.03 9.80 -7.26
CA GLY A 537 -5.41 10.74 -8.16
C GLY A 537 -5.83 10.47 -9.61
N THR A 538 -5.97 11.53 -10.40
CA THR A 538 -6.00 11.35 -11.87
C THR A 538 -4.59 11.02 -12.36
N ASN A 539 -3.60 11.67 -11.76
CA ASN A 539 -2.18 11.40 -11.92
C ASN A 539 -1.57 10.92 -10.59
N ARG A 540 -0.38 10.34 -10.69
CA ARG A 540 0.38 9.84 -9.54
C ARG A 540 0.66 10.97 -8.54
N GLY A 541 0.21 10.79 -7.30
CA GLY A 541 0.42 11.76 -6.21
C GLY A 541 -0.44 13.03 -6.25
N ASP A 542 -1.49 13.08 -7.10
CA ASP A 542 -2.49 14.15 -7.05
C ASP A 542 -3.23 14.20 -5.71
N VAL A 543 -3.39 13.05 -5.07
CA VAL A 543 -3.87 12.92 -3.68
C VAL A 543 -2.66 12.70 -2.80
N GLY A 544 -2.40 13.60 -1.85
CA GLY A 544 -1.26 13.45 -0.97
C GLY A 544 -1.29 14.27 0.31
N PHE A 545 -0.47 13.83 1.26
CA PHE A 545 -0.37 14.33 2.62
C PHE A 545 1.10 14.50 2.99
N TRP A 546 1.48 15.70 3.42
CA TRP A 546 2.84 16.01 3.84
C TRP A 546 2.84 16.64 5.23
N ASN A 547 3.66 16.15 6.15
CA ASN A 547 3.75 16.72 7.50
C ASN A 547 2.35 16.87 8.14
N THR A 548 1.55 15.82 8.02
CA THR A 548 0.17 15.76 8.50
C THR A 548 0.07 14.57 9.44
N HIS A 549 -0.33 14.82 10.69
CA HIS A 549 -0.18 13.84 11.76
C HIS A 549 -1.50 13.57 12.48
N PHE A 550 -1.50 12.55 13.33
CA PHE A 550 -2.57 12.23 14.28
C PHE A 550 -1.99 12.26 15.69
N ARG A 551 -2.77 12.82 16.62
CA ARG A 551 -2.45 12.78 18.05
C ARG A 551 -3.73 12.49 18.84
N VAL A 552 -3.87 11.28 19.37
CA VAL A 552 -5.02 10.91 20.21
C VAL A 552 -4.59 10.95 21.67
N GLY A 553 -5.04 11.98 22.40
CA GLY A 553 -4.62 12.23 23.78
C GLY A 553 -3.27 12.94 23.90
N GLY A 554 -2.67 12.87 25.10
CA GLY A 554 -1.30 13.36 25.36
C GLY A 554 -1.06 14.87 25.25
N ALA A 555 -2.10 15.69 25.04
CA ALA A 555 -1.95 17.14 24.88
C ALA A 555 -3.18 17.93 25.31
N ALA A 556 -2.99 19.20 25.65
CA ALA A 556 -4.02 20.15 26.04
C ALA A 556 -5.19 20.20 25.03
N GLY A 557 -6.43 20.28 25.55
CA GLY A 557 -7.63 20.40 24.73
C GLY A 557 -8.40 19.11 24.46
N SER A 558 -8.05 18.01 25.12
CA SER A 558 -8.76 16.73 25.01
C SER A 558 -9.08 16.13 26.37
N LYS A 559 -10.30 15.60 26.54
CA LYS A 559 -10.62 14.76 27.71
C LYS A 559 -9.85 13.43 27.70
N VAL A 560 -9.34 13.00 26.54
CA VAL A 560 -8.47 11.82 26.47
C VAL A 560 -7.21 12.06 27.29
N GLN A 561 -6.63 13.27 27.23
CA GLN A 561 -5.46 13.61 28.05
C GLN A 561 -5.77 13.57 29.56
N THR A 562 -6.92 14.11 29.99
CA THR A 562 -7.23 14.27 31.43
C THR A 562 -7.92 13.07 32.08
N ASN A 563 -8.61 12.23 31.31
CA ASN A 563 -9.48 11.18 31.85
C ASN A 563 -8.93 9.76 31.65
N CYS A 564 -7.84 9.59 30.91
CA CYS A 564 -7.35 8.27 30.51
C CYS A 564 -6.17 7.75 31.34
N ALA A 565 -6.05 8.16 32.60
CA ALA A 565 -5.05 7.58 33.51
C ALA A 565 -5.46 6.21 34.09
N GLY A 566 -6.72 5.81 33.89
CA GLY A 566 -7.32 4.62 34.47
C GLY A 566 -7.26 3.39 33.56
N ASP A 567 -8.37 2.65 33.53
CA ASP A 567 -8.52 1.42 32.75
C ASP A 567 -8.69 1.73 31.24
N PRO A 568 -7.90 1.11 30.33
CA PRO A 568 -8.05 1.25 28.88
C PRO A 568 -9.48 1.02 28.36
N ALA A 569 -10.28 0.15 29.00
CA ALA A 569 -11.68 -0.07 28.64
C ALA A 569 -12.55 1.20 28.78
N THR A 570 -12.19 2.09 29.71
CA THR A 570 -12.88 3.37 29.91
C THR A 570 -12.38 4.47 28.98
N CYS A 571 -11.23 4.26 28.33
CA CYS A 571 -10.62 5.20 27.40
C CYS A 571 -10.52 4.63 25.97
N LYS A 572 -11.67 4.22 25.41
CA LYS A 572 -11.79 3.91 23.98
C LYS A 572 -11.79 5.21 23.16
N ALA A 573 -10.62 5.81 22.98
CA ALA A 573 -10.48 7.20 22.57
C ALA A 573 -10.85 7.48 21.11
N ALA A 574 -10.54 6.55 20.21
CA ALA A 574 -10.88 6.63 18.80
C ALA A 574 -11.03 5.22 18.20
N PHE A 575 -11.83 5.09 17.13
CA PHE A 575 -12.08 3.84 16.45
C PHE A 575 -10.92 3.43 15.52
N LEU A 576 -10.44 4.39 14.72
CA LEU A 576 -9.44 4.20 13.67
C LEU A 576 -8.72 5.53 13.37
N LEU A 577 -7.39 5.52 13.21
CA LEU A 577 -6.63 6.72 12.84
C LEU A 577 -6.83 7.05 11.35
N MET A 578 -6.47 6.13 10.45
CA MET A 578 -6.56 6.35 9.00
C MET A 578 -7.16 5.14 8.28
N HIS A 579 -8.09 5.42 7.36
CA HIS A 579 -8.61 4.45 6.39
C HIS A 579 -8.29 4.91 4.97
N LEU A 580 -7.39 4.21 4.28
CA LEU A 580 -7.23 4.30 2.84
C LEU A 580 -8.10 3.23 2.19
N THR A 581 -9.26 3.63 1.66
CA THR A 581 -10.24 2.67 1.15
C THR A 581 -9.80 2.07 -0.19
N ALA A 582 -10.49 1.01 -0.63
CA ALA A 582 -10.12 0.28 -1.86
C ALA A 582 -10.09 1.15 -3.13
N SER A 583 -10.87 2.23 -3.19
CA SER A 583 -10.90 3.16 -4.32
C SER A 583 -9.82 4.23 -4.28
N SER A 584 -9.09 4.37 -3.17
CA SER A 584 -8.13 5.44 -2.97
C SER A 584 -6.77 5.18 -3.64
N SER A 585 -6.02 6.25 -3.83
CA SER A 585 -4.59 6.20 -4.16
C SER A 585 -3.94 7.43 -3.51
N ALA A 586 -2.88 7.27 -2.74
CA ALA A 586 -2.31 8.41 -2.00
C ALA A 586 -0.79 8.43 -1.99
N TYR A 587 -0.21 9.63 -2.00
CA TYR A 587 1.18 9.90 -1.64
C TYR A 587 1.25 10.47 -0.23
N ILE A 588 1.76 9.71 0.73
CA ILE A 588 1.83 10.11 2.13
C ILE A 588 3.29 10.22 2.55
N GLU A 589 3.63 11.33 3.20
CA GLU A 589 4.97 11.64 3.65
C GLU A 589 4.99 12.33 5.01
N ASN A 590 5.88 11.88 5.90
CA ASN A 590 5.99 12.41 7.26
C ASN A 590 4.67 12.35 8.02
N MET A 591 4.01 11.19 8.03
CA MET A 591 2.74 11.01 8.72
C MET A 591 2.96 10.17 9.96
N TRP A 592 2.62 10.74 11.11
CA TRP A 592 2.75 10.08 12.41
C TRP A 592 1.36 9.85 13.00
N GLY A 593 0.98 8.59 13.15
CA GLY A 593 -0.23 8.14 13.80
C GLY A 593 0.03 7.80 15.26
N TRP A 594 -0.09 8.77 16.16
CA TRP A 594 0.25 8.59 17.57
C TRP A 594 -0.97 8.53 18.47
N THR A 595 -1.16 7.39 19.12
CA THR A 595 -1.99 7.26 20.31
C THR A 595 -1.11 7.48 21.53
N ALA A 596 -1.40 8.50 22.32
CA ALA A 596 -0.43 8.96 23.31
C ALA A 596 -0.13 7.91 24.39
N ASP A 597 1.14 7.57 24.52
CA ASP A 597 1.69 6.76 25.61
C ASP A 597 2.08 7.63 26.83
N HIS A 598 2.27 8.94 26.64
CA HIS A 598 2.55 9.91 27.69
C HIS A 598 1.95 11.31 27.41
N ASP A 599 1.81 12.14 28.44
CA ASP A 599 1.32 13.52 28.33
C ASP A 599 2.46 14.50 28.08
N LEU A 600 2.35 15.28 27.00
CA LEU A 600 3.32 16.27 26.54
C LEU A 600 3.21 17.62 27.27
N ASP A 601 2.10 17.90 27.95
CA ASP A 601 1.81 19.25 28.48
C ASP A 601 1.66 19.30 30.01
N SER A 602 1.12 18.27 30.65
CA SER A 602 0.73 18.34 32.07
C SER A 602 1.01 17.10 32.93
N GLY A 603 1.64 16.06 32.37
CA GLY A 603 2.05 14.87 33.12
C GLY A 603 0.91 13.96 33.59
N ASN A 604 -0.28 14.00 32.96
CA ASN A 604 -1.34 13.03 33.24
C ASN A 604 -0.96 11.63 32.72
N GLY A 605 -1.32 10.57 33.45
CA GLY A 605 -1.15 9.20 32.96
C GLY A 605 -1.97 8.95 31.68
N GLN A 606 -1.39 8.24 30.70
CA GLN A 606 -2.02 7.94 29.41
C GLN A 606 -2.14 6.42 29.18
N HIS A 607 -3.29 5.85 29.52
CA HIS A 607 -3.68 4.47 29.23
C HIS A 607 -4.80 4.49 28.18
N ILE A 608 -4.43 4.87 26.96
CA ILE A 608 -5.40 5.12 25.89
C ILE A 608 -5.60 3.85 25.06
N SER A 609 -6.86 3.53 24.78
CA SER A 609 -7.23 2.45 23.85
C SER A 609 -7.78 3.07 22.57
N THR A 610 -6.92 3.28 21.57
CA THR A 610 -7.37 3.54 20.20
C THR A 610 -7.48 2.22 19.45
N GLY A 611 -8.60 1.94 18.80
CA GLY A 611 -8.85 0.61 18.23
C GLY A 611 -7.81 0.20 17.19
N ARG A 612 -7.57 1.06 16.19
CA ARG A 612 -6.84 0.73 14.97
C ARG A 612 -5.96 1.89 14.53
N GLY A 613 -4.76 1.58 14.06
CA GLY A 613 -3.85 2.55 13.44
C GLY A 613 -4.25 2.87 11.99
N PHE A 614 -3.44 2.41 11.04
CA PHE A 614 -3.65 2.63 9.60
C PHE A 614 -4.20 1.37 8.92
N LEU A 615 -5.42 1.47 8.38
CA LEU A 615 -6.03 0.47 7.51
C LEU A 615 -5.82 0.88 6.06
N VAL A 616 -5.14 0.03 5.30
CA VAL A 616 -4.84 0.23 3.89
C VAL A 616 -5.49 -0.88 3.07
N GLU A 617 -6.50 -0.50 2.30
CA GLU A 617 -7.21 -1.38 1.36
C GLU A 617 -7.03 -0.91 -0.09
N ALA A 618 -6.30 0.20 -0.29
CA ALA A 618 -6.01 0.78 -1.58
C ALA A 618 -5.43 -0.27 -2.54
N THR A 619 -6.03 -0.35 -3.74
CA THR A 619 -5.60 -1.25 -4.83
C THR A 619 -4.84 -0.52 -5.93
N SER A 620 -4.95 0.81 -5.93
CA SER A 620 -4.21 1.71 -6.81
C SER A 620 -2.91 2.17 -6.16
N ALA A 621 -1.98 2.66 -7.00
CA ALA A 621 -0.64 3.08 -6.58
C ALA A 621 -0.67 4.00 -5.36
N THR A 622 -0.08 3.52 -4.25
CA THR A 622 -0.04 4.23 -2.97
C THR A 622 1.37 4.19 -2.41
N TRP A 623 1.85 5.33 -1.89
CA TRP A 623 3.20 5.48 -1.36
C TRP A 623 3.14 5.97 0.08
N LEU A 624 3.78 5.25 0.99
CA LEU A 624 3.91 5.60 2.40
C LEU A 624 5.39 5.86 2.71
N HIS A 625 5.80 7.13 2.67
CA HIS A 625 7.18 7.56 2.93
C HIS A 625 7.37 8.03 4.38
N GLY A 626 8.22 7.32 5.13
CA GLY A 626 8.56 7.66 6.51
C GLY A 626 7.33 7.80 7.40
N THR A 627 6.44 6.79 7.37
CA THR A 627 5.21 6.81 8.16
C THR A 627 5.38 6.02 9.45
N ALA A 628 4.76 6.49 10.53
CA ALA A 628 4.71 5.80 11.81
C ALA A 628 3.26 5.63 12.27
N SER A 629 2.94 4.49 12.89
CA SER A 629 1.67 4.26 13.58
C SER A 629 1.96 3.51 14.87
N GLU A 630 1.55 4.06 16.01
CA GLU A 630 2.00 3.58 17.32
C GLU A 630 0.85 3.50 18.32
N HIS A 631 0.96 2.50 19.22
CA HIS A 631 0.12 2.34 20.42
C HIS A 631 -1.38 2.17 20.18
N ASN A 632 -1.76 1.58 19.05
CA ASN A 632 -3.14 1.17 18.76
C ASN A 632 -3.40 -0.26 19.24
N THR A 633 -4.62 -0.53 19.73
CA THR A 633 -4.94 -1.75 20.49
C THR A 633 -4.94 -3.02 19.66
N LEU A 634 -5.45 -2.98 18.42
CA LEU A 634 -5.57 -4.19 17.58
C LEU A 634 -4.38 -4.36 16.62
N TYR A 635 -4.02 -3.27 15.93
CA TYR A 635 -2.91 -3.24 14.99
C TYR A 635 -2.44 -1.82 14.73
N GLN A 636 -1.17 -1.69 14.35
CA GLN A 636 -0.59 -0.43 13.90
C GLN A 636 -0.82 -0.24 12.39
N TYR A 637 -0.46 -1.23 11.57
CA TYR A 637 -0.78 -1.28 10.15
C TYR A 637 -1.60 -2.53 9.80
N ASN A 638 -2.63 -2.36 8.96
CA ASN A 638 -3.37 -3.46 8.35
C ASN A 638 -3.49 -3.25 6.85
N PHE A 639 -2.76 -4.03 6.08
CA PHE A 639 -2.90 -4.16 4.63
C PHE A 639 -3.90 -5.27 4.35
N ASN A 640 -5.11 -4.89 3.94
CA ASN A 640 -6.22 -5.81 3.75
C ASN A 640 -6.70 -5.72 2.30
N ASN A 641 -6.48 -6.79 1.53
CA ASN A 641 -6.76 -6.85 0.10
C ASN A 641 -6.11 -5.72 -0.72
N ALA A 642 -5.03 -5.13 -0.21
CA ALA A 642 -4.33 -4.03 -0.83
C ALA A 642 -3.46 -4.49 -2.01
N ALA A 643 -3.25 -3.59 -2.97
CA ALA A 643 -2.35 -3.83 -4.08
C ALA A 643 -1.62 -2.56 -4.52
N ASN A 644 -0.43 -2.75 -5.09
CA ASN A 644 0.40 -1.65 -5.59
C ASN A 644 0.74 -0.62 -4.49
N VAL A 645 1.29 -1.10 -3.39
CA VAL A 645 1.68 -0.24 -2.25
C VAL A 645 3.19 -0.26 -2.07
N PHE A 646 3.78 0.93 -2.03
CA PHE A 646 5.16 1.16 -1.63
C PHE A 646 5.20 1.69 -0.19
N THR A 647 6.16 1.20 0.61
CA THR A 647 6.42 1.73 1.96
C THR A 647 7.92 1.91 2.16
N GLY A 648 8.32 3.02 2.79
CA GLY A 648 9.74 3.36 2.96
C GLY A 648 9.98 4.59 3.85
N MET A 649 10.31 4.47 5.13
CA MET A 649 10.16 3.28 6.00
C MET A 649 8.82 3.27 6.76
N GLN A 650 8.53 2.16 7.43
CA GLN A 650 7.45 2.05 8.41
C GLN A 650 7.99 1.88 9.83
N GLN A 651 7.36 2.52 10.81
CA GLN A 651 7.69 2.34 12.21
C GLN A 651 6.45 2.15 13.08
N SER A 652 6.59 1.33 14.13
CA SER A 652 5.50 1.05 15.07
C SER A 652 5.94 0.61 16.46
N GLU A 653 5.07 0.89 17.44
CA GLU A 653 5.18 0.44 18.83
C GLU A 653 3.88 -0.18 19.33
N THR A 654 4.00 -1.18 20.21
CA THR A 654 2.86 -1.77 20.92
C THR A 654 2.37 -0.80 22.01
N PRO A 655 1.06 -0.70 22.30
CA PRO A 655 0.60 0.07 23.45
C PRO A 655 1.23 -0.47 24.75
N TYR A 656 1.85 0.40 25.53
CA TYR A 656 2.66 -0.03 26.68
C TYR A 656 1.86 -0.72 27.78
N TRP A 657 0.56 -0.44 27.89
CA TRP A 657 -0.33 -1.07 28.85
C TRP A 657 -0.66 -2.54 28.50
N GLN A 658 -0.38 -3.01 27.28
CA GLN A 658 -0.64 -4.40 26.87
C GLN A 658 0.42 -5.38 27.41
N GLY A 659 0.10 -6.67 27.37
CA GLY A 659 0.99 -7.75 27.77
C GLY A 659 0.73 -8.25 29.19
N ASP A 660 1.68 -9.00 29.73
CA ASP A 660 1.56 -9.59 31.07
C ASP A 660 1.27 -8.52 32.15
N GLY A 661 0.34 -8.83 33.05
CA GLY A 661 -0.10 -7.92 34.10
C GLY A 661 -1.21 -6.96 33.70
N SER A 662 -1.51 -6.82 32.41
CA SER A 662 -2.63 -5.99 31.93
C SER A 662 -3.98 -6.54 32.41
N SER A 663 -4.91 -5.64 32.72
CA SER A 663 -6.31 -5.98 33.02
C SER A 663 -7.11 -6.41 31.79
N ASP A 664 -6.73 -5.93 30.61
CA ASP A 664 -7.35 -6.24 29.32
C ASP A 664 -6.33 -6.87 28.35
N LEU A 665 -6.75 -7.93 27.66
CA LEU A 665 -5.94 -8.61 26.65
C LEU A 665 -6.60 -8.45 25.27
N ALA A 666 -5.82 -8.19 24.22
CA ALA A 666 -6.36 -8.01 22.89
C ALA A 666 -7.21 -9.24 22.46
N PRO A 667 -8.40 -9.03 21.85
CA PRO A 667 -8.88 -7.77 21.27
C PRO A 667 -9.56 -6.80 22.25
N ALA A 668 -9.74 -7.15 23.53
CA ALA A 668 -10.38 -6.25 24.48
C ALA A 668 -9.60 -4.91 24.61
N PRO A 669 -10.29 -3.78 24.82
CA PRO A 669 -11.74 -3.60 25.02
C PRO A 669 -12.55 -3.43 23.72
N TRP A 670 -11.99 -3.84 22.58
CA TRP A 670 -12.64 -3.78 21.27
C TRP A 670 -13.27 -5.11 20.88
N THR A 671 -14.38 -5.01 20.17
CA THR A 671 -14.98 -6.15 19.48
C THR A 671 -14.40 -6.19 18.06
N PRO A 672 -13.74 -7.28 17.64
CA PRO A 672 -13.24 -7.41 16.28
C PRO A 672 -14.36 -7.32 15.24
N LEU A 673 -14.12 -6.57 14.18
CA LEU A 673 -15.01 -6.38 13.05
C LEU A 673 -14.34 -6.91 11.77
N GLY A 674 -14.95 -7.92 11.14
CA GLY A 674 -14.43 -8.52 9.91
C GLY A 674 -14.33 -7.53 8.74
N SER A 675 -15.22 -6.53 8.69
CA SER A 675 -15.23 -5.47 7.67
C SER A 675 -14.00 -4.54 7.72
N TYR A 676 -13.26 -4.51 8.83
CA TYR A 676 -12.02 -3.75 8.99
C TYR A 676 -10.78 -4.66 9.00
N GLY A 677 -10.96 -5.94 8.65
CA GLY A 677 -9.92 -6.95 8.66
C GLY A 677 -9.30 -7.13 10.04
N ASP A 678 -10.09 -7.03 11.12
CA ASP A 678 -9.55 -7.05 12.48
C ASP A 678 -8.97 -8.41 12.89
N PRO A 679 -7.95 -8.42 13.75
CA PRO A 679 -7.47 -9.64 14.38
C PRO A 679 -8.44 -10.08 15.47
N THR A 680 -8.83 -11.35 15.43
CA THR A 680 -9.69 -11.96 16.45
C THR A 680 -8.90 -12.50 17.65
N PHE A 681 -7.58 -12.68 17.49
CA PHE A 681 -6.68 -13.32 18.46
C PHE A 681 -7.13 -14.72 18.89
N THR A 682 -7.92 -15.41 18.06
CA THR A 682 -8.42 -16.76 18.36
C THR A 682 -7.34 -17.84 18.31
N ASN A 683 -6.19 -17.53 17.70
CA ASN A 683 -4.98 -18.36 17.73
C ASN A 683 -4.19 -18.23 19.05
N CYS A 684 -4.57 -17.32 19.95
CA CYS A 684 -3.97 -17.15 21.26
C CYS A 684 -4.83 -17.76 22.36
N GLY A 685 -4.21 -18.38 23.36
CA GLY A 685 -4.92 -18.80 24.58
C GLY A 685 -5.61 -17.62 25.27
N ASN A 686 -6.74 -17.83 25.95
CA ASN A 686 -7.51 -16.72 26.57
C ASN A 686 -6.70 -15.90 27.60
N ASN A 687 -5.74 -16.54 28.28
CA ASN A 687 -4.87 -15.91 29.28
C ASN A 687 -3.43 -15.73 28.76
N ASP A 688 -3.19 -15.90 27.46
CA ASP A 688 -1.88 -15.73 26.85
C ASP A 688 -1.66 -14.25 26.52
N ALA A 689 -1.22 -13.49 27.53
CA ALA A 689 -1.13 -12.04 27.43
C ALA A 689 -0.05 -11.59 26.44
N GLN A 690 1.05 -12.34 26.29
CA GLN A 690 2.11 -12.02 25.33
C GLN A 690 1.71 -12.30 23.87
N CYS A 691 0.82 -13.29 23.63
CA CYS A 691 0.23 -13.50 22.31
C CYS A 691 -0.87 -12.47 21.98
N ARG A 692 -1.61 -12.03 23.01
CA ARG A 692 -2.73 -11.07 22.88
C ARG A 692 -2.27 -9.61 22.96
N MET A 693 -1.34 -9.25 22.10
CA MET A 693 -0.81 -7.88 21.93
C MET A 693 -0.97 -7.41 20.48
N ALA A 694 -1.04 -6.10 20.28
CA ALA A 694 -1.30 -5.50 18.98
C ALA A 694 -0.29 -5.95 17.91
N TRP A 695 -0.78 -6.19 16.69
CA TRP A 695 0.09 -6.49 15.56
C TRP A 695 0.77 -5.22 15.04
N PHE A 696 2.06 -5.27 14.71
CA PHE A 696 2.72 -4.16 14.03
C PHE A 696 2.22 -4.02 12.60
N ALA A 697 2.17 -5.14 11.89
CA ALA A 697 1.64 -5.21 10.55
C ALA A 697 0.82 -6.48 10.34
N ARG A 698 -0.37 -6.32 9.75
CA ARG A 698 -1.16 -7.42 9.20
C ARG A 698 -1.22 -7.28 7.69
N ILE A 699 -0.99 -8.37 6.97
CA ILE A 699 -0.99 -8.43 5.51
C ILE A 699 -1.85 -9.60 5.09
N SER A 700 -2.99 -9.32 4.47
CA SER A 700 -4.01 -10.31 4.15
C SER A 700 -4.58 -10.09 2.76
N GLY A 701 -4.61 -11.13 1.92
CA GLY A 701 -5.25 -11.02 0.59
C GLY A 701 -4.55 -10.05 -0.37
N CYS A 702 -3.29 -9.69 -0.08
CA CYS A 702 -2.59 -8.62 -0.77
C CYS A 702 -1.77 -9.12 -1.97
N SER A 703 -1.40 -8.19 -2.84
CA SER A 703 -0.48 -8.45 -3.96
C SER A 703 0.33 -7.20 -4.31
N SER A 704 1.48 -7.37 -4.97
CA SER A 704 2.32 -6.24 -5.43
C SER A 704 2.62 -5.22 -4.32
N LEU A 705 3.04 -5.73 -3.16
CA LEU A 705 3.50 -4.92 -2.04
C LEU A 705 5.04 -4.84 -2.04
N PHE A 706 5.57 -3.63 -1.91
CA PHE A 706 7.01 -3.34 -1.94
C PHE A 706 7.41 -2.52 -0.71
N PHE A 707 7.87 -3.21 0.33
CA PHE A 707 8.15 -2.63 1.64
C PHE A 707 9.65 -2.57 1.87
N TYR A 708 10.15 -1.41 2.28
CA TYR A 708 11.57 -1.17 2.49
C TYR A 708 11.78 -0.48 3.83
N GLY A 709 12.47 -1.14 4.74
CA GLY A 709 12.64 -0.65 6.11
C GLY A 709 11.36 -0.81 6.93
N ALA A 710 11.46 -1.60 7.99
CA ALA A 710 10.48 -1.64 9.06
C ALA A 710 11.17 -1.66 10.42
N GLY A 711 10.71 -0.80 11.33
CA GLY A 711 11.16 -0.74 12.71
C GLY A 711 10.02 -0.98 13.70
N PHE A 712 10.00 -2.14 14.35
CA PHE A 712 8.88 -2.59 15.17
C PHE A 712 9.29 -2.93 16.61
N TRP A 713 8.75 -2.20 17.58
CA TRP A 713 9.30 -2.18 18.93
C TRP A 713 8.29 -2.61 19.99
N THR A 714 8.60 -3.67 20.73
CA THR A 714 7.94 -3.98 21.99
C THR A 714 8.88 -3.59 23.14
N PHE A 715 8.44 -2.67 24.00
CA PHE A 715 9.25 -2.17 25.12
C PHE A 715 8.78 -2.67 26.48
N PHE A 716 7.47 -2.85 26.67
CA PHE A 716 6.88 -3.05 27.99
C PHE A 716 5.82 -4.14 27.97
N ASN A 717 5.57 -4.69 29.16
CA ASN A 717 4.32 -5.35 29.49
C ASN A 717 3.67 -4.57 30.65
N ASN A 718 2.42 -4.12 30.47
CA ASN A 718 1.65 -3.40 31.48
C ASN A 718 2.38 -2.17 32.09
N ASN A 719 3.05 -1.37 31.26
CA ASN A 719 3.88 -0.22 31.64
C ASN A 719 5.05 -0.54 32.61
N ASP A 720 5.28 -1.82 32.93
CA ASP A 720 6.38 -2.25 33.78
C ASP A 720 7.62 -2.49 32.92
N GLY A 721 8.79 -2.09 33.44
CA GLY A 721 10.09 -2.24 32.77
C GLY A 721 10.61 -3.69 32.68
N GLY A 722 9.74 -4.70 32.80
CA GLY A 722 10.09 -6.12 32.82
C GLY A 722 9.28 -6.93 31.84
N CYS A 723 9.94 -7.48 30.82
CA CYS A 723 9.44 -8.61 30.04
C CYS A 723 9.79 -9.91 30.78
N GLN A 724 9.04 -11.01 30.60
CA GLN A 724 9.23 -12.26 31.38
C GLN A 724 10.69 -12.73 31.46
N THR A 725 11.00 -13.62 32.41
CA THR A 725 12.32 -14.18 32.80
C THR A 725 13.18 -14.80 31.68
N ASN A 726 12.83 -14.66 30.40
CA ASN A 726 13.58 -15.12 29.22
C ASN A 726 13.83 -14.02 28.16
N GLY A 727 13.48 -12.75 28.44
CA GLY A 727 13.75 -11.60 27.56
C GLY A 727 12.82 -11.47 26.36
N VAL A 728 11.56 -11.90 26.48
CA VAL A 728 10.53 -11.82 25.43
C VAL A 728 9.35 -11.02 25.96
N CYS A 729 8.90 -10.01 25.23
CA CYS A 729 7.79 -9.14 25.62
C CYS A 729 6.48 -9.49 24.89
N GLN A 730 6.58 -9.93 23.63
CA GLN A 730 5.43 -10.21 22.78
C GLN A 730 5.67 -11.46 21.92
N THR A 731 4.64 -12.27 21.66
CA THR A 731 4.83 -13.52 20.91
C THR A 731 4.97 -13.25 19.41
N ASN A 732 4.11 -12.43 18.81
CA ASN A 732 4.03 -12.26 17.36
C ASN A 732 4.08 -10.79 16.94
N ALA A 733 4.90 -10.47 15.94
CA ALA A 733 5.08 -9.10 15.43
C ALA A 733 4.24 -8.81 14.17
N ILE A 734 4.37 -9.66 13.14
CA ILE A 734 3.77 -9.47 11.81
C ILE A 734 2.94 -10.69 11.46
N ASN A 735 1.75 -10.48 10.89
CA ASN A 735 0.89 -11.55 10.36
C ASN A 735 0.78 -11.45 8.84
N VAL A 736 1.18 -12.50 8.11
CA VAL A 736 1.07 -12.57 6.63
C VAL A 736 0.23 -13.78 6.25
N ARG A 737 -0.85 -13.56 5.49
CA ARG A 737 -1.76 -14.60 5.01
C ARG A 737 -2.31 -14.29 3.62
N ASN A 738 -2.62 -15.34 2.85
CA ASN A 738 -3.29 -15.25 1.55
C ASN A 738 -2.71 -14.17 0.62
N THR A 739 -1.40 -13.93 0.69
CA THR A 739 -0.72 -12.85 -0.02
C THR A 739 0.08 -13.45 -1.16
N THR A 740 -0.21 -13.02 -2.39
CA THR A 740 0.37 -13.63 -3.60
C THR A 740 1.71 -13.02 -3.98
N SER A 741 1.93 -11.74 -3.63
CA SER A 741 3.16 -11.03 -3.92
C SER A 741 3.46 -9.98 -2.84
N LEU A 742 4.57 -10.19 -2.13
CA LEU A 742 5.14 -9.30 -1.12
C LEU A 742 6.66 -9.35 -1.21
N SER A 743 7.27 -8.18 -1.46
CA SER A 743 8.71 -7.98 -1.35
C SER A 743 8.97 -7.07 -0.17
N TRP A 744 9.54 -7.61 0.91
CA TRP A 744 9.84 -6.84 2.12
C TRP A 744 11.33 -6.92 2.45
N PHE A 745 11.98 -5.78 2.55
CA PHE A 745 13.41 -5.65 2.82
C PHE A 745 13.67 -4.87 4.11
N GLY A 746 14.66 -5.30 4.91
CA GLY A 746 15.09 -4.60 6.13
C GLY A 746 14.03 -4.58 7.23
N ILE A 747 13.65 -5.74 7.76
CA ILE A 747 12.68 -5.85 8.87
C ILE A 747 13.45 -5.93 10.18
N ASN A 748 13.19 -4.99 11.10
CA ASN A 748 13.81 -4.92 12.42
C ASN A 748 12.72 -5.03 13.49
N VAL A 749 12.88 -5.97 14.40
CA VAL A 749 11.91 -6.24 15.46
C VAL A 749 12.61 -6.36 16.81
N LYS A 750 11.99 -5.81 17.87
CA LYS A 750 12.51 -5.88 19.23
C LYS A 750 11.59 -6.65 20.17
N ASP A 751 12.14 -7.69 20.80
CA ASP A 751 11.51 -8.53 21.84
C ASP A 751 10.23 -9.28 21.42
N ASN A 752 10.21 -9.75 20.17
CA ASN A 752 9.18 -10.64 19.65
C ASN A 752 9.76 -12.03 19.32
N VAL A 753 9.04 -13.11 19.66
CA VAL A 753 9.48 -14.48 19.31
C VAL A 753 9.39 -14.73 17.81
N ASN A 754 8.20 -14.47 17.25
CA ASN A 754 7.87 -14.66 15.86
C ASN A 754 7.90 -13.29 15.17
N VAL A 755 8.86 -13.12 14.27
CA VAL A 755 8.98 -11.91 13.45
C VAL A 755 7.84 -11.90 12.43
N ILE A 756 7.62 -13.01 11.73
CA ILE A 756 6.52 -13.20 10.79
C ILE A 756 5.79 -14.50 11.14
N ASP A 757 4.47 -14.40 11.30
CA ASP A 757 3.55 -15.50 11.58
C ASP A 757 2.50 -15.63 10.47
N ASN A 758 2.04 -16.85 10.23
CA ASN A 758 0.85 -17.17 9.45
C ASN A 758 -0.11 -18.03 10.26
N ASN A 759 -1.09 -17.37 10.91
CA ASN A 759 -2.18 -18.00 11.66
C ASN A 759 -1.69 -19.01 12.72
N GLY A 760 -0.64 -18.66 13.46
CA GLY A 760 -0.04 -19.49 14.50
C GLY A 760 1.13 -20.38 14.02
N ALA A 761 1.45 -20.36 12.73
CA ALA A 761 2.69 -20.95 12.21
C ALA A 761 3.75 -19.86 12.01
N ALA A 762 4.82 -19.91 12.81
CA ALA A 762 5.96 -19.02 12.65
C ALA A 762 6.67 -19.27 11.31
N LEU A 763 6.71 -18.24 10.46
CA LEU A 763 7.44 -18.25 9.18
C LEU A 763 8.86 -17.73 9.35
N VAL A 764 9.04 -16.73 10.21
CA VAL A 764 10.34 -16.13 10.53
C VAL A 764 10.42 -15.92 12.04
N THR A 765 11.51 -16.37 12.64
CA THR A 765 11.72 -16.28 14.09
C THR A 765 12.91 -15.41 14.42
N GLN A 766 12.86 -14.84 15.61
CA GLN A 766 13.94 -14.02 16.14
C GLN A 766 15.23 -14.82 16.37
N ASN A 767 15.11 -16.07 16.80
CA ASN A 767 16.26 -16.96 17.01
C ASN A 767 17.06 -17.24 15.74
N ASN A 768 16.41 -17.25 14.57
CA ASN A 768 17.09 -17.47 13.29
C ASN A 768 17.68 -16.18 12.70
N ASN A 769 17.32 -15.02 13.26
CA ASN A 769 17.71 -13.71 12.76
C ASN A 769 18.28 -12.83 13.88
N PRO A 770 19.22 -13.31 14.71
CA PRO A 770 19.75 -12.50 15.80
C PRO A 770 20.42 -11.24 15.25
N GLY A 771 20.14 -10.10 15.88
CA GLY A 771 20.65 -8.78 15.49
C GLY A 771 19.67 -7.67 15.93
N GLY A 772 19.94 -6.43 15.55
CA GLY A 772 19.09 -5.27 15.81
C GLY A 772 19.28 -4.74 17.24
N PRO A 773 18.35 -3.94 17.79
CA PRO A 773 18.48 -3.33 19.13
C PRO A 773 18.64 -4.38 20.24
N GLY A 774 19.90 -4.76 20.51
CA GLY A 774 20.34 -5.64 21.57
C GLY A 774 21.40 -4.96 22.44
N GLY A 775 21.10 -3.77 22.97
CA GLY A 775 21.77 -3.26 24.16
C GLY A 775 21.06 -3.78 25.41
N PHE A 776 21.78 -4.05 26.51
CA PHE A 776 21.23 -4.39 27.84
C PHE A 776 20.60 -5.79 28.03
N GLY A 777 21.05 -6.83 27.30
CA GLY A 777 20.62 -8.21 27.57
C GLY A 777 19.23 -8.59 27.02
N VAL A 778 18.68 -7.79 26.11
CA VAL A 778 17.42 -8.03 25.36
C VAL A 778 17.68 -8.55 23.94
N LYS A 779 16.62 -8.98 23.27
CA LYS A 779 16.65 -9.92 22.14
C LYS A 779 15.98 -9.29 20.90
N GLY A 780 16.77 -8.80 19.95
CA GLY A 780 16.29 -8.26 18.67
C GLY A 780 16.31 -9.27 17.51
N ALA A 781 15.68 -8.90 16.39
CA ALA A 781 15.77 -9.58 15.11
C ALA A 781 15.96 -8.62 13.92
N VAL A 782 16.77 -9.01 12.94
CA VAL A 782 16.92 -8.30 11.66
C VAL A 782 16.82 -9.27 10.48
N VAL A 783 15.90 -9.00 9.57
CA VAL A 783 15.68 -9.79 8.35
C VAL A 783 15.99 -8.92 7.14
N GLY A 784 16.94 -9.36 6.32
CA GLY A 784 17.33 -8.64 5.10
C GLY A 784 16.28 -8.68 4.00
N ALA A 785 15.67 -9.85 3.78
CA ALA A 785 14.58 -9.99 2.81
C ALA A 785 13.56 -11.07 3.20
N PHE A 786 12.28 -10.75 3.05
CA PHE A 786 11.18 -11.71 3.03
C PHE A 786 10.42 -11.56 1.71
N LEU A 787 10.58 -12.54 0.83
CA LEU A 787 10.06 -12.54 -0.52
C LEU A 787 9.02 -13.65 -0.67
N GLN A 788 7.76 -13.26 -0.73
CA GLN A 788 6.66 -14.16 -1.01
C GLN A 788 6.17 -13.90 -2.43
N THR A 789 6.37 -14.90 -3.28
CA THR A 789 5.83 -14.96 -4.64
C THR A 789 5.29 -16.36 -4.86
N SER A 790 4.14 -16.54 -5.47
CA SER A 790 3.92 -17.75 -6.26
C SER A 790 4.91 -17.69 -7.44
N GLN A 791 6.02 -18.43 -7.36
CA GLN A 791 7.16 -18.47 -8.32
C GLN A 791 6.72 -18.68 -9.79
N PRO A 792 7.61 -18.53 -10.81
CA PRO A 792 8.60 -17.50 -11.13
C PRO A 792 8.33 -16.84 -12.52
N GLY A 793 8.80 -15.61 -12.72
CA GLY A 793 9.26 -15.12 -14.03
C GLY A 793 8.28 -15.11 -15.21
N GLY A 794 7.37 -14.14 -15.22
CA GLY A 794 6.74 -13.60 -16.42
C GLY A 794 6.20 -12.21 -16.10
N PRO A 795 6.29 -11.20 -16.99
CA PRO A 795 5.63 -9.92 -16.73
C PRO A 795 4.12 -10.18 -16.74
N PHE A 796 3.43 -9.99 -15.61
CA PHE A 796 1.96 -10.03 -15.64
C PHE A 796 1.42 -8.74 -16.28
N PRO A 797 0.68 -8.85 -17.40
CA PRO A 797 -0.02 -7.74 -18.04
C PRO A 797 -1.34 -7.44 -17.27
N PRO A 798 -2.08 -6.35 -17.61
CA PRO A 798 -3.07 -5.75 -16.73
C PRO A 798 -4.31 -6.62 -16.49
N VAL A 799 -4.93 -6.42 -15.32
CA VAL A 799 -6.28 -6.88 -14.96
C VAL A 799 -7.21 -6.77 -16.17
N PRO A 800 -7.84 -7.87 -16.64
CA PRO A 800 -8.75 -7.80 -17.76
C PRO A 800 -9.95 -6.89 -17.43
N PRO A 801 -10.47 -6.11 -18.38
CA PRO A 801 -11.69 -5.35 -18.18
C PRO A 801 -12.85 -6.29 -17.79
N PRO A 802 -13.69 -5.93 -16.82
CA PRO A 802 -14.91 -6.67 -16.51
C PRO A 802 -15.73 -6.95 -17.79
N GLY A 803 -16.16 -8.20 -17.96
CA GLY A 803 -16.91 -8.65 -19.14
C GLY A 803 -16.08 -9.02 -20.38
N LYS A 804 -14.75 -9.13 -20.28
CA LYS A 804 -13.91 -9.66 -21.38
C LYS A 804 -14.12 -11.16 -21.62
N TYR A 805 -14.27 -11.93 -20.55
CA TYR A 805 -14.50 -13.39 -20.57
C TYR A 805 -15.87 -13.74 -20.01
N GLU A 806 -16.43 -14.85 -20.49
CA GLU A 806 -17.78 -15.31 -20.18
C GLU A 806 -17.76 -16.58 -19.32
N GLN A 807 -18.77 -16.77 -18.48
CA GLN A 807 -19.00 -17.99 -17.73
C GLN A 807 -20.20 -18.76 -18.29
N ALA A 808 -20.00 -20.04 -18.58
CA ALA A 808 -21.05 -20.97 -19.01
C ALA A 808 -21.33 -22.02 -17.92
N VAL A 809 -22.59 -22.46 -17.77
CA VAL A 809 -22.95 -23.52 -16.83
C VAL A 809 -24.03 -24.44 -17.41
N TYR A 810 -23.90 -25.74 -17.15
CA TYR A 810 -24.93 -26.74 -17.46
C TYR A 810 -25.98 -26.79 -16.33
N TRP A 811 -27.27 -26.93 -16.70
CA TRP A 811 -28.39 -26.97 -15.76
C TRP A 811 -29.46 -27.99 -16.22
N GLY A 812 -30.10 -28.68 -15.27
CA GLY A 812 -31.29 -29.49 -15.52
C GLY A 812 -31.14 -31.00 -15.30
N GLN A 813 -30.02 -31.47 -14.74
CA GLN A 813 -29.73 -32.90 -14.51
C GLN A 813 -29.34 -33.24 -13.06
N HIS A 814 -29.33 -32.28 -12.12
CA HIS A 814 -28.88 -32.52 -10.75
C HIS A 814 -30.06 -32.66 -9.78
N ASP A 815 -30.05 -33.74 -8.99
CA ASP A 815 -31.09 -34.00 -7.99
C ASP A 815 -31.15 -32.90 -6.91
N GLY A 816 -32.26 -32.15 -6.86
CA GLY A 816 -32.44 -31.07 -5.89
C GLY A 816 -31.84 -29.72 -6.29
N GLU A 817 -31.44 -29.56 -7.56
CA GLU A 817 -31.05 -28.24 -8.09
C GLU A 817 -32.20 -27.23 -8.03
N LYS A 818 -31.87 -25.94 -7.94
CA LYS A 818 -32.87 -24.87 -7.91
C LYS A 818 -33.53 -24.73 -9.29
N ASN A 819 -34.71 -24.11 -9.32
CA ASN A 819 -35.31 -23.68 -10.58
C ASN A 819 -34.38 -22.73 -11.35
N LEU A 820 -34.40 -22.79 -12.69
CA LEU A 820 -33.56 -22.00 -13.58
C LEU A 820 -33.54 -20.50 -13.21
N GLY A 821 -34.68 -19.95 -12.79
CA GLY A 821 -34.82 -18.55 -12.36
C GLY A 821 -33.83 -18.08 -11.28
N ALA A 822 -33.33 -18.99 -10.43
CA ALA A 822 -32.32 -18.69 -9.42
C ALA A 822 -30.97 -18.31 -10.05
N TYR A 823 -30.58 -19.00 -11.12
CA TYR A 823 -29.32 -18.79 -11.84
C TYR A 823 -29.39 -17.60 -12.82
N CYS A 824 -30.59 -17.08 -13.07
CA CYS A 824 -30.82 -15.88 -13.87
C CYS A 824 -30.40 -14.57 -13.19
N GLN A 825 -30.12 -14.57 -11.88
CA GLN A 825 -29.70 -13.36 -11.18
C GLN A 825 -28.28 -12.94 -11.59
N SER A 826 -28.03 -11.63 -11.68
CA SER A 826 -26.70 -11.10 -11.98
C SER A 826 -25.67 -11.44 -10.91
N SER A 827 -26.11 -11.60 -9.65
CA SER A 827 -25.28 -12.01 -8.51
C SER A 827 -24.70 -13.43 -8.65
N GLN A 828 -25.18 -14.23 -9.59
CA GLN A 828 -24.68 -15.58 -9.84
C GLN A 828 -23.47 -15.58 -10.79
N GLY A 829 -23.18 -14.49 -11.49
CA GLY A 829 -22.00 -14.38 -12.34
C GLY A 829 -22.03 -15.16 -13.67
N ILE A 830 -23.14 -15.85 -13.98
CA ILE A 830 -23.29 -16.67 -15.18
C ILE A 830 -23.70 -15.84 -16.41
N ASP A 831 -23.05 -16.05 -17.56
CA ASP A 831 -23.38 -15.39 -18.84
C ASP A 831 -24.16 -16.31 -19.80
N ILE A 832 -23.84 -17.61 -19.78
CA ILE A 832 -24.44 -18.64 -20.65
C ILE A 832 -24.98 -19.78 -19.79
N ILE A 833 -26.24 -20.17 -20.00
CA ILE A 833 -26.85 -21.34 -19.35
C ILE A 833 -27.22 -22.38 -20.41
N VAL A 834 -26.76 -23.60 -20.23
CA VAL A 834 -26.99 -24.73 -21.13
C VAL A 834 -28.01 -25.69 -20.52
N LEU A 835 -29.22 -25.73 -21.10
CA LEU A 835 -30.29 -26.62 -20.69
C LEU A 835 -29.98 -28.05 -21.12
N SER A 836 -29.90 -28.94 -20.15
CA SER A 836 -29.39 -30.31 -20.30
C SER A 836 -30.48 -31.28 -19.85
N PHE A 837 -30.95 -32.27 -20.63
CA PHE A 837 -30.59 -32.61 -22.02
C PHE A 837 -31.77 -33.12 -22.85
N LEU A 838 -31.65 -32.98 -24.18
CA LEU A 838 -32.34 -33.84 -25.15
C LEU A 838 -31.44 -35.04 -25.50
N ALA A 839 -31.50 -36.08 -24.67
CA ALA A 839 -30.61 -37.24 -24.73
C ALA A 839 -30.98 -38.27 -25.82
N THR A 840 -32.18 -38.21 -26.39
CA THR A 840 -32.64 -39.11 -27.46
C THR A 840 -32.99 -38.32 -28.72
N TYR A 841 -32.36 -38.63 -29.85
CA TYR A 841 -32.56 -37.97 -31.14
C TYR A 841 -32.09 -38.87 -32.30
N GLY A 842 -32.40 -38.47 -33.53
CA GLY A 842 -32.01 -39.19 -34.75
C GLY A 842 -32.77 -40.51 -34.98
N GLY A 843 -32.50 -41.17 -36.10
CA GLY A 843 -33.31 -42.28 -36.61
C GLY A 843 -34.74 -41.87 -36.97
N GLY A 844 -34.94 -40.61 -37.40
CA GLY A 844 -36.26 -40.05 -37.72
C GLY A 844 -37.13 -39.67 -36.50
N ARG A 845 -36.58 -39.73 -35.27
CA ARG A 845 -37.26 -39.33 -34.04
C ARG A 845 -37.03 -37.85 -33.73
N ALA A 846 -38.00 -37.21 -33.09
CA ALA A 846 -37.82 -35.87 -32.53
C ALA A 846 -36.83 -35.92 -31.34
N PRO A 847 -35.98 -34.89 -31.17
CA PRO A 847 -35.19 -34.73 -29.96
C PRO A 847 -36.07 -34.70 -28.70
N SER A 848 -35.76 -35.56 -27.73
CA SER A 848 -36.57 -35.79 -26.52
C SER A 848 -35.68 -36.05 -25.30
N GLY A 849 -36.17 -35.73 -24.11
CA GLY A 849 -35.42 -35.78 -22.86
C GLY A 849 -36.11 -34.97 -21.76
N ASN A 850 -35.35 -34.41 -20.83
CA ASN A 850 -35.86 -33.54 -19.78
C ASN A 850 -34.89 -32.42 -19.43
N PHE A 851 -35.43 -31.32 -18.91
CA PHE A 851 -34.70 -30.19 -18.34
C PHE A 851 -35.28 -29.91 -16.94
N GLY A 852 -34.67 -30.49 -15.91
CA GLY A 852 -35.30 -30.62 -14.61
C GLY A 852 -36.67 -31.29 -14.73
N ASP A 853 -37.72 -30.64 -14.21
CA ASP A 853 -39.11 -31.14 -14.23
C ASP A 853 -39.82 -31.02 -15.60
N CYS A 854 -39.25 -30.31 -16.58
CA CYS A 854 -39.83 -30.20 -17.93
C CYS A 854 -39.45 -31.42 -18.77
N VAL A 855 -40.43 -32.22 -19.18
CA VAL A 855 -40.22 -33.44 -19.98
C VAL A 855 -40.61 -33.19 -21.44
N ILE A 856 -39.74 -33.56 -22.37
CA ILE A 856 -39.98 -33.55 -23.82
C ILE A 856 -40.21 -34.99 -24.28
N ASP A 857 -41.40 -35.29 -24.78
CA ASP A 857 -41.74 -36.64 -25.25
C ASP A 857 -41.10 -36.97 -26.62
N SER A 858 -41.22 -38.24 -27.04
CA SER A 858 -40.66 -38.73 -28.32
C SER A 858 -41.24 -38.11 -29.60
N ASN A 859 -42.34 -37.35 -29.48
CA ASN A 859 -42.90 -36.54 -30.58
C ASN A 859 -42.47 -35.07 -30.50
N GLY A 860 -41.67 -34.70 -29.49
CA GLY A 860 -41.19 -33.35 -29.22
C GLY A 860 -42.17 -32.48 -28.41
N ASN A 861 -43.24 -33.03 -27.83
CA ASN A 861 -44.17 -32.25 -27.01
C ASN A 861 -43.67 -32.08 -25.59
N GLY A 862 -43.79 -30.85 -25.05
CA GLY A 862 -43.43 -30.55 -23.66
C GLY A 862 -44.54 -30.87 -22.66
N GLN A 863 -44.16 -31.41 -21.50
CA GLN A 863 -45.01 -31.66 -20.33
C GLN A 863 -44.38 -30.94 -19.13
N GLY A 864 -45.15 -30.12 -18.41
CA GLY A 864 -44.65 -29.38 -17.23
C GLY A 864 -43.76 -28.17 -17.53
N CYS A 865 -43.56 -27.79 -18.80
CA CYS A 865 -42.53 -26.81 -19.19
C CYS A 865 -42.88 -25.33 -19.00
N GLY A 866 -44.02 -24.99 -18.40
CA GLY A 866 -44.48 -23.60 -18.26
C GLY A 866 -43.60 -22.75 -17.33
N SER A 867 -43.13 -23.32 -16.22
CA SER A 867 -42.21 -22.63 -15.30
C SER A 867 -40.87 -22.39 -15.95
N LEU A 868 -40.30 -23.43 -16.58
CA LEU A 868 -39.03 -23.32 -17.30
C LEU A 868 -39.10 -22.28 -18.42
N ALA A 869 -40.17 -22.24 -19.22
CA ALA A 869 -40.34 -21.22 -20.25
C ALA A 869 -40.32 -19.79 -19.67
N SER A 870 -40.94 -19.60 -18.50
CA SER A 870 -40.94 -18.30 -17.81
C SER A 870 -39.53 -17.91 -17.33
N ASP A 871 -38.79 -18.86 -16.77
CA ASP A 871 -37.43 -18.65 -16.29
C ASP A 871 -36.44 -18.40 -17.43
N ILE A 872 -36.58 -19.09 -18.58
CA ILE A 872 -35.79 -18.81 -19.78
C ILE A 872 -35.96 -17.35 -20.21
N SER A 873 -37.20 -16.87 -20.24
CA SER A 873 -37.48 -15.46 -20.57
C SER A 873 -36.87 -14.51 -19.54
N ALA A 874 -36.88 -14.87 -18.24
CA ALA A 874 -36.28 -14.04 -17.20
C ALA A 874 -34.75 -13.97 -17.33
N CYS A 875 -34.09 -15.08 -17.60
CA CYS A 875 -32.65 -15.15 -17.89
C CYS A 875 -32.27 -14.27 -19.09
N GLN A 876 -33.04 -14.34 -20.18
CA GLN A 876 -32.80 -13.53 -21.38
C GLN A 876 -32.99 -12.03 -21.10
N VAL A 877 -34.01 -11.66 -20.32
CA VAL A 877 -34.20 -10.26 -19.87
C VAL A 877 -33.04 -9.79 -18.99
N ALA A 878 -32.45 -10.69 -18.19
CA ALA A 878 -31.24 -10.42 -17.41
C ALA A 878 -29.94 -10.41 -18.25
N GLY A 879 -30.04 -10.57 -19.57
CA GLY A 879 -28.91 -10.50 -20.50
C GLY A 879 -28.16 -11.81 -20.71
N LYS A 880 -28.65 -12.93 -20.16
CA LYS A 880 -28.00 -14.26 -20.30
C LYS A 880 -28.40 -14.94 -21.60
N LYS A 881 -27.46 -15.70 -22.17
CA LYS A 881 -27.73 -16.59 -23.30
C LYS A 881 -28.20 -17.94 -22.77
N VAL A 882 -29.32 -18.43 -23.27
CA VAL A 882 -29.83 -19.77 -22.92
C VAL A 882 -29.71 -20.68 -24.13
N PHE A 883 -28.98 -21.79 -24.00
CA PHE A 883 -28.81 -22.81 -25.05
C PHE A 883 -29.55 -24.09 -24.68
N ILE A 884 -29.92 -24.89 -25.67
CA ILE A 884 -30.41 -26.25 -25.46
C ILE A 884 -29.33 -27.22 -25.91
N SER A 885 -28.96 -28.15 -25.03
CA SER A 885 -28.01 -29.21 -25.35
C SER A 885 -28.68 -30.50 -25.83
N ILE A 886 -28.13 -31.07 -26.89
CA ILE A 886 -28.39 -32.44 -27.32
C ILE A 886 -27.20 -33.33 -26.93
N GLY A 887 -27.49 -34.52 -26.40
CA GLY A 887 -26.45 -35.44 -25.94
C GLY A 887 -26.40 -35.60 -24.42
N GLY A 888 -25.20 -35.50 -23.85
CA GLY A 888 -24.84 -35.86 -22.48
C GLY A 888 -24.21 -37.26 -22.38
N GLY A 889 -23.40 -37.51 -21.33
CA GLY A 889 -22.67 -38.77 -21.13
C GLY A 889 -23.53 -40.06 -21.06
N GLY A 890 -24.83 -39.94 -20.81
CA GLY A 890 -25.81 -41.04 -20.83
C GLY A 890 -26.70 -41.11 -22.08
N ALA A 891 -26.42 -40.33 -23.12
CA ALA A 891 -27.27 -40.21 -24.30
C ALA A 891 -27.35 -41.50 -25.13
N SER A 892 -28.53 -41.73 -25.72
CA SER A 892 -28.76 -42.83 -26.68
C SER A 892 -29.09 -42.34 -28.09
N GLY A 893 -29.17 -41.02 -28.28
CA GLY A 893 -29.38 -40.37 -29.58
C GLY A 893 -28.11 -40.33 -30.43
N SER A 894 -28.25 -40.51 -31.74
CA SER A 894 -27.17 -40.38 -32.72
C SER A 894 -27.75 -40.10 -34.09
N VAL A 895 -27.00 -39.39 -34.95
CA VAL A 895 -27.38 -39.14 -36.35
C VAL A 895 -26.69 -40.13 -37.28
N THR A 896 -27.46 -40.73 -38.19
CA THR A 896 -26.99 -41.88 -39.00
C THR A 896 -26.80 -41.57 -40.49
N SER A 897 -27.25 -40.41 -40.94
CA SER A 897 -27.09 -39.92 -42.31
C SER A 897 -27.25 -38.40 -42.35
N GLN A 898 -26.88 -37.77 -43.47
CA GLN A 898 -27.14 -36.34 -43.69
C GLN A 898 -28.62 -36.00 -43.54
N ALA A 899 -29.53 -36.81 -44.11
CA ALA A 899 -30.96 -36.55 -44.02
C ALA A 899 -31.48 -36.63 -42.58
N ASP A 900 -30.95 -37.56 -41.79
CA ASP A 900 -31.28 -37.71 -40.37
C ASP A 900 -30.78 -36.51 -39.55
N ALA A 901 -29.53 -36.08 -39.77
CA ALA A 901 -28.94 -34.90 -39.14
C ALA A 901 -29.71 -33.61 -39.47
N GLU A 902 -30.08 -33.41 -40.75
CA GLU A 902 -30.90 -32.28 -41.17
C GLU A 902 -32.33 -32.34 -40.60
N GLY A 903 -32.88 -33.54 -40.39
CA GLY A 903 -34.19 -33.75 -39.75
C GLY A 903 -34.17 -33.40 -38.25
N VAL A 904 -33.09 -33.74 -37.56
CA VAL A 904 -32.86 -33.30 -36.18
C VAL A 904 -32.75 -31.78 -36.11
N ALA A 905 -31.93 -31.16 -36.97
CA ALA A 905 -31.79 -29.71 -37.06
C ALA A 905 -33.13 -29.01 -37.35
N TYR A 906 -33.93 -29.57 -38.28
CA TYR A 906 -35.27 -29.06 -38.58
C TYR A 906 -36.15 -29.05 -37.33
N THR A 907 -36.13 -30.12 -36.53
CA THR A 907 -36.97 -30.22 -35.33
C THR A 907 -36.51 -29.24 -34.26
N LEU A 908 -35.20 -29.18 -33.99
CA LEU A 908 -34.62 -28.23 -33.04
C LEU A 908 -34.96 -26.78 -33.38
N TRP A 909 -34.80 -26.40 -34.65
CA TRP A 909 -35.12 -25.05 -35.12
C TRP A 909 -36.61 -24.74 -34.93
N ASN A 910 -37.50 -25.59 -35.45
CA ASN A 910 -38.93 -25.32 -35.41
C ASN A 910 -39.51 -25.34 -33.98
N SER A 911 -38.95 -26.17 -33.11
CA SER A 911 -39.42 -26.29 -31.71
C SER A 911 -38.92 -25.18 -30.79
N TYR A 912 -37.74 -24.62 -31.04
CA TYR A 912 -37.07 -23.76 -30.05
C TYR A 912 -36.57 -22.40 -30.58
N ALA A 913 -36.63 -22.14 -31.89
CA ALA A 913 -36.30 -20.82 -32.46
C ALA A 913 -37.49 -19.84 -32.40
N ASN A 914 -37.32 -18.62 -32.91
CA ASN A 914 -38.36 -17.60 -32.90
C ASN A 914 -39.61 -18.07 -33.68
N PRO A 915 -40.80 -18.12 -33.05
CA PRO A 915 -42.02 -18.62 -33.69
C PRO A 915 -42.50 -17.76 -34.87
N ALA A 916 -41.98 -16.54 -35.04
CA ALA A 916 -42.31 -15.68 -36.17
C ALA A 916 -41.69 -16.16 -37.50
N VAL A 917 -40.65 -16.99 -37.44
CA VAL A 917 -39.89 -17.46 -38.62
C VAL A 917 -39.93 -18.97 -38.81
N THR A 918 -40.57 -19.70 -37.91
CA THR A 918 -40.73 -21.16 -37.98
C THR A 918 -42.11 -21.54 -38.51
N THR A 919 -42.20 -22.69 -39.19
CA THR A 919 -43.44 -23.15 -39.84
C THR A 919 -43.80 -24.55 -39.35
N GLY A 920 -44.45 -24.62 -38.19
CA GLY A 920 -44.95 -25.88 -37.60
C GLY A 920 -43.98 -26.54 -36.62
N GLY A 921 -44.33 -27.73 -36.12
CA GLY A 921 -43.59 -28.45 -35.07
C GLY A 921 -44.11 -28.21 -33.65
N PRO A 922 -43.81 -29.10 -32.69
CA PRO A 922 -44.22 -28.94 -31.30
C PRO A 922 -43.44 -27.79 -30.64
N ARG A 923 -44.08 -27.04 -29.74
CA ARG A 923 -43.51 -25.86 -29.06
C ARG A 923 -43.51 -26.05 -27.54
N PRO A 924 -42.52 -26.78 -26.97
CA PRO A 924 -42.47 -27.06 -25.54
C PRO A 924 -42.49 -25.81 -24.65
N PHE A 925 -41.89 -24.72 -25.11
CA PHE A 925 -41.83 -23.43 -24.39
C PHE A 925 -42.85 -22.40 -24.91
N GLY A 926 -43.83 -22.84 -25.70
CA GLY A 926 -44.80 -21.96 -26.33
C GLY A 926 -44.14 -20.91 -27.21
N LYS A 927 -44.28 -19.64 -26.82
CA LYS A 927 -43.72 -18.49 -27.55
C LYS A 927 -42.26 -18.16 -27.18
N VAL A 928 -41.77 -18.68 -26.06
CA VAL A 928 -40.38 -18.47 -25.64
C VAL A 928 -39.47 -19.29 -26.56
N PHE A 929 -38.31 -18.74 -26.90
CA PHE A 929 -37.32 -19.34 -27.78
C PHE A 929 -35.92 -19.09 -27.25
N VAL A 930 -34.96 -19.95 -27.61
CA VAL A 930 -33.61 -19.95 -27.02
C VAL A 930 -32.62 -19.16 -27.85
N ASN A 931 -31.45 -18.86 -27.28
CA ASN A 931 -30.37 -18.13 -27.95
C ASN A 931 -29.49 -19.04 -28.80
N GLY A 932 -29.52 -20.37 -28.60
CA GLY A 932 -28.64 -21.26 -29.32
C GLY A 932 -28.83 -22.74 -29.01
N TRP A 933 -28.01 -23.55 -29.66
CA TRP A 933 -28.01 -25.00 -29.53
C TRP A 933 -26.59 -25.48 -29.23
N ASP A 934 -26.49 -26.34 -28.23
CA ASP A 934 -25.27 -26.98 -27.78
C ASP A 934 -25.25 -28.44 -28.22
N LEU A 935 -24.08 -28.92 -28.64
CA LEU A 935 -23.83 -30.32 -28.95
C LEU A 935 -22.88 -30.88 -27.89
N ASP A 936 -23.40 -31.72 -27.01
CA ASP A 936 -22.62 -32.43 -25.99
C ASP A 936 -22.58 -33.93 -26.33
N VAL A 937 -21.93 -34.26 -27.45
CA VAL A 937 -21.90 -35.61 -27.98
C VAL A 937 -20.67 -36.32 -27.42
N GLU A 938 -20.82 -37.01 -26.30
CA GLU A 938 -19.71 -37.69 -25.62
C GLU A 938 -19.51 -39.15 -26.05
N SER A 939 -20.47 -39.71 -26.78
CA SER A 939 -20.38 -41.06 -27.33
C SER A 939 -21.01 -41.16 -28.70
N ASN A 940 -20.37 -41.94 -29.57
CA ASN A 940 -20.84 -42.20 -30.91
C ASN A 940 -20.87 -43.72 -31.17
N PRO A 941 -21.85 -44.44 -30.60
CA PRO A 941 -21.92 -45.89 -30.70
C PRO A 941 -22.08 -46.40 -32.14
N SER A 942 -22.51 -45.54 -33.07
CA SER A 942 -22.66 -45.87 -34.49
C SER A 942 -21.40 -45.57 -35.33
N GLY A 943 -20.35 -44.98 -34.74
CA GLY A 943 -19.11 -44.58 -35.43
C GLY A 943 -19.32 -43.53 -36.53
N ASN A 944 -20.41 -42.76 -36.47
CA ASN A 944 -20.89 -41.89 -37.54
C ASN A 944 -20.72 -40.39 -37.21
N ASN A 945 -19.53 -39.97 -36.76
CA ASN A 945 -19.32 -38.58 -36.32
C ASN A 945 -19.42 -37.60 -37.49
N GLN A 946 -19.18 -38.09 -38.71
CA GLN A 946 -19.17 -37.29 -39.94
C GLN A 946 -20.51 -36.64 -40.31
N TYR A 947 -21.61 -37.04 -39.67
CA TYR A 947 -22.94 -36.49 -39.98
C TYR A 947 -23.32 -35.29 -39.11
N TYR A 948 -22.68 -35.07 -37.96
CA TYR A 948 -23.01 -33.94 -37.08
C TYR A 948 -22.74 -32.58 -37.73
N LYS A 949 -21.76 -32.50 -38.63
CA LYS A 949 -21.52 -31.30 -39.44
C LYS A 949 -22.76 -30.84 -40.21
N TYR A 950 -23.56 -31.78 -40.76
CA TYR A 950 -24.77 -31.44 -41.51
C TYR A 950 -25.88 -30.89 -40.60
N LEU A 951 -25.94 -31.32 -39.33
CA LEU A 951 -26.84 -30.75 -38.34
C LEU A 951 -26.45 -29.29 -38.08
N VAL A 952 -25.17 -29.03 -37.80
CA VAL A 952 -24.63 -27.69 -37.54
C VAL A 952 -24.84 -26.76 -38.73
N ASP A 953 -24.45 -27.19 -39.93
CA ASP A 953 -24.61 -26.41 -41.17
C ASP A 953 -26.09 -26.09 -41.44
N LYS A 954 -26.99 -27.04 -41.17
CA LYS A 954 -28.43 -26.82 -41.36
C LYS A 954 -28.99 -25.82 -40.36
N LEU A 955 -28.61 -25.87 -39.09
CA LEU A 955 -28.97 -24.85 -38.10
C LEU A 955 -28.45 -23.47 -38.53
N ARG A 956 -27.19 -23.36 -38.95
CA ARG A 956 -26.62 -22.10 -39.47
C ARG A 956 -27.41 -21.54 -40.66
N ASN A 957 -27.87 -22.40 -41.57
CA ASN A 957 -28.72 -21.99 -42.68
C ASN A 957 -30.07 -21.45 -42.19
N TYR A 958 -30.66 -22.06 -41.16
CA TYR A 958 -31.88 -21.53 -40.56
C TYR A 958 -31.69 -20.20 -39.85
N PHE A 959 -30.53 -19.94 -39.22
CA PHE A 959 -30.28 -18.66 -38.54
C PHE A 959 -30.41 -17.48 -39.51
N GLN A 960 -30.03 -17.67 -40.78
CA GLN A 960 -30.15 -16.67 -41.84
C GLN A 960 -31.61 -16.32 -42.20
N THR A 961 -32.58 -17.10 -41.72
CA THR A 961 -34.01 -16.85 -41.94
C THR A 961 -34.60 -15.87 -40.90
N ASP A 962 -33.88 -15.57 -39.82
CA ASP A 962 -34.26 -14.59 -38.82
C ASP A 962 -33.15 -13.58 -38.56
N ASN A 963 -33.08 -12.58 -39.42
CA ASN A 963 -32.11 -11.49 -39.31
C ASN A 963 -32.37 -10.56 -38.11
N SER A 964 -33.46 -10.75 -37.36
CA SER A 964 -33.79 -9.93 -36.19
C SER A 964 -33.21 -10.46 -34.87
N HIS A 965 -32.71 -11.69 -34.87
CA HIS A 965 -32.10 -12.31 -33.69
C HIS A 965 -30.74 -12.93 -34.03
N THR A 966 -29.83 -12.91 -33.05
CA THR A 966 -28.56 -13.62 -33.14
C THR A 966 -28.69 -14.97 -32.46
N TYR A 967 -28.33 -16.02 -33.17
CA TYR A 967 -28.31 -17.40 -32.69
C TYR A 967 -26.90 -17.94 -32.63
N TYR A 968 -26.65 -18.82 -31.66
CA TYR A 968 -25.33 -19.39 -31.42
C TYR A 968 -25.33 -20.92 -31.52
N ILE A 969 -24.18 -21.48 -31.87
CA ILE A 969 -23.90 -22.92 -31.77
C ILE A 969 -22.70 -23.11 -30.86
N SER A 970 -22.86 -23.94 -29.83
CA SER A 970 -21.76 -24.42 -28.99
C SER A 970 -21.56 -25.92 -29.13
N GLY A 971 -20.40 -26.40 -28.71
CA GLY A 971 -20.13 -27.82 -28.56
C GLY A 971 -19.28 -28.10 -27.33
N ALA A 972 -19.42 -29.27 -26.73
CA ALA A 972 -18.68 -29.68 -25.54
C ALA A 972 -17.81 -30.93 -25.79
N PRO A 973 -16.78 -30.83 -26.65
CA PRO A 973 -15.85 -31.92 -26.88
C PRO A 973 -15.10 -32.30 -25.60
N GLN A 974 -14.68 -33.55 -25.47
CA GLN A 974 -13.71 -33.92 -24.43
C GLN A 974 -12.29 -33.48 -24.82
N CYS A 975 -11.39 -33.34 -23.85
CA CYS A 975 -10.01 -32.87 -24.11
C CYS A 975 -9.11 -33.70 -25.07
N PRO A 976 -9.35 -35.00 -25.35
CA PRO A 976 -8.51 -35.76 -26.29
C PRO A 976 -8.52 -35.22 -27.73
N LEU A 977 -7.34 -35.17 -28.37
CA LEU A 977 -7.20 -34.91 -29.81
C LEU A 977 -6.48 -36.09 -30.50
N PRO A 978 -6.96 -36.56 -31.68
CA PRO A 978 -8.19 -36.15 -32.36
C PRO A 978 -9.45 -36.50 -31.56
N GLU A 979 -10.42 -35.59 -31.51
CA GLU A 979 -11.63 -35.78 -30.72
C GLU A 979 -12.61 -36.72 -31.47
N ALA A 980 -13.06 -37.77 -30.79
CA ALA A 980 -13.66 -38.93 -31.46
C ALA A 980 -15.13 -38.72 -31.87
N ASN A 981 -15.87 -37.84 -31.20
CA ASN A 981 -17.33 -37.78 -31.32
C ASN A 981 -17.81 -36.60 -32.17
N MET A 982 -17.18 -35.45 -32.01
CA MET A 982 -17.49 -34.15 -32.58
C MET A 982 -16.38 -33.60 -33.46
N GLY A 983 -15.18 -34.19 -33.46
CA GLY A 983 -14.02 -33.74 -34.24
C GLY A 983 -14.34 -33.37 -35.69
N ASP A 984 -15.03 -34.24 -36.44
CA ASP A 984 -15.40 -33.96 -37.84
C ASP A 984 -16.34 -32.74 -37.99
N ALA A 985 -17.26 -32.54 -37.04
CA ALA A 985 -18.12 -31.36 -37.03
C ALA A 985 -17.34 -30.08 -36.70
N ILE A 986 -16.41 -30.14 -35.75
CA ILE A 986 -15.54 -29.01 -35.40
C ILE A 986 -14.64 -28.64 -36.59
N ASP A 987 -14.12 -29.65 -37.30
CA ASP A 987 -13.25 -29.51 -38.45
C ASP A 987 -13.93 -28.81 -39.63
N ASN A 988 -15.21 -29.16 -39.87
CA ASN A 988 -15.89 -28.84 -41.13
C ASN A 988 -17.07 -27.86 -41.01
N SER A 989 -17.52 -27.54 -39.80
CA SER A 989 -18.63 -26.61 -39.55
C SER A 989 -18.25 -25.52 -38.55
N LYS A 990 -19.07 -24.46 -38.49
CA LYS A 990 -18.79 -23.28 -37.65
C LYS A 990 -19.47 -23.37 -36.29
N PHE A 991 -18.67 -23.50 -35.23
CA PHE A 991 -19.08 -23.28 -33.84
C PHE A 991 -18.73 -21.85 -33.39
N ASP A 992 -19.54 -21.27 -32.50
CA ASP A 992 -19.24 -19.99 -31.84
C ASP A 992 -18.49 -20.19 -30.52
N TYR A 993 -18.81 -21.26 -29.80
CA TYR A 993 -18.21 -21.61 -28.51
C TYR A 993 -17.83 -23.09 -28.48
N LEU A 994 -16.69 -23.41 -27.86
CA LEU A 994 -16.31 -24.80 -27.55
C LEU A 994 -16.03 -24.92 -26.05
N PHE A 995 -16.88 -25.67 -25.36
CA PHE A 995 -16.83 -25.96 -23.93
C PHE A 995 -16.02 -27.24 -23.68
N ILE A 996 -14.72 -27.17 -23.93
CA ILE A 996 -13.85 -28.36 -23.89
C ILE A 996 -13.86 -28.94 -22.47
N GLN A 997 -14.33 -30.18 -22.32
CA GLN A 997 -14.40 -30.88 -21.06
C GLN A 997 -12.99 -31.33 -20.64
N PHE A 998 -12.34 -30.57 -19.78
CA PHE A 998 -11.01 -30.87 -19.23
C PHE A 998 -11.09 -31.70 -17.95
N TYR A 999 -12.01 -32.65 -17.93
CA TYR A 999 -12.22 -33.63 -16.87
C TYR A 999 -12.56 -34.99 -17.50
N ASN A 1000 -12.59 -36.06 -16.69
CA ASN A 1000 -12.83 -37.45 -17.11
C ASN A 1000 -11.75 -38.09 -18.02
N ASN A 1001 -10.73 -37.34 -18.46
CA ASN A 1001 -9.60 -37.83 -19.27
C ASN A 1001 -8.24 -37.41 -18.67
N ASP A 1002 -7.64 -38.27 -17.85
CA ASP A 1002 -6.47 -37.95 -17.00
C ASP A 1002 -5.32 -37.24 -17.71
N TYR A 1003 -4.98 -37.64 -18.93
CA TYR A 1003 -3.77 -37.17 -19.62
C TYR A 1003 -3.88 -35.77 -20.21
N CYS A 1004 -5.10 -35.22 -20.34
CA CYS A 1004 -5.34 -33.86 -20.87
C CYS A 1004 -6.19 -32.99 -19.94
N SER A 1005 -6.56 -33.48 -18.75
CA SER A 1005 -7.41 -32.78 -17.78
C SER A 1005 -6.78 -31.49 -17.22
N ALA A 1006 -7.63 -30.56 -16.78
CA ALA A 1006 -7.24 -29.28 -16.20
C ALA A 1006 -6.38 -29.45 -14.94
N TYR A 1007 -6.62 -30.48 -14.14
CA TYR A 1007 -5.79 -30.74 -12.97
C TYR A 1007 -4.33 -30.99 -13.33
N GLN A 1008 -4.01 -31.48 -14.54
CA GLN A 1008 -2.60 -31.70 -14.93
C GLN A 1008 -1.82 -30.39 -15.06
N PHE A 1009 -2.51 -29.26 -15.22
CA PHE A 1009 -1.89 -27.93 -15.21
C PHE A 1009 -1.40 -27.56 -13.80
N VAL A 1010 -2.22 -27.78 -12.78
CA VAL A 1010 -1.94 -27.38 -11.38
C VAL A 1010 -1.31 -28.49 -10.53
N ARG A 1011 -1.53 -29.74 -10.90
CA ARG A 1011 -1.12 -30.97 -10.21
C ARG A 1011 -0.57 -31.98 -11.24
N PRO A 1012 0.57 -31.71 -11.90
CA PRO A 1012 1.10 -32.57 -12.96
C PRO A 1012 1.51 -33.95 -12.43
N ASP A 1013 1.00 -35.01 -13.07
CA ASP A 1013 1.41 -36.40 -12.82
C ASP A 1013 2.55 -36.77 -13.78
N ASN A 1014 3.79 -36.73 -13.28
CA ASN A 1014 5.06 -36.88 -14.04
C ASN A 1014 5.30 -38.27 -14.70
N GLY A 1015 4.26 -39.07 -14.93
CA GLY A 1015 4.35 -40.44 -15.43
C GLY A 1015 3.35 -40.86 -16.52
N LYS A 1016 2.47 -39.97 -17.03
CA LYS A 1016 1.35 -40.38 -17.93
C LYS A 1016 1.18 -39.65 -19.27
N GLY A 1017 2.08 -38.74 -19.67
CA GLY A 1017 2.07 -38.10 -21.01
C GLY A 1017 1.32 -36.77 -21.10
N ASP A 1018 1.76 -35.97 -22.09
CA ASP A 1018 1.39 -34.66 -22.69
C ASP A 1018 0.73 -33.52 -21.88
N GLY A 1019 0.12 -33.78 -20.71
CA GLY A 1019 -0.38 -32.75 -19.81
C GLY A 1019 -1.60 -31.97 -20.33
N PHE A 1020 -2.00 -30.92 -19.60
CA PHE A 1020 -3.11 -30.04 -19.98
C PHE A 1020 -2.88 -29.42 -21.37
N ASN A 1021 -3.81 -29.60 -22.31
CA ASN A 1021 -3.57 -29.39 -23.74
C ASN A 1021 -4.40 -28.26 -24.38
N PHE A 1022 -4.73 -27.21 -23.64
CA PHE A 1022 -5.49 -26.06 -24.17
C PHE A 1022 -4.83 -25.41 -25.39
N ASP A 1023 -3.51 -25.25 -25.40
CA ASP A 1023 -2.76 -24.67 -26.53
C ASP A 1023 -2.85 -25.51 -27.81
N VAL A 1024 -2.95 -26.83 -27.64
CA VAL A 1024 -3.12 -27.78 -28.74
C VAL A 1024 -4.53 -27.61 -29.33
N TRP A 1025 -5.54 -27.46 -28.47
CA TRP A 1025 -6.91 -27.14 -28.89
C TRP A 1025 -7.01 -25.79 -29.61
N GLU A 1026 -6.37 -24.73 -29.08
CA GLU A 1026 -6.34 -23.42 -29.73
C GLU A 1026 -5.75 -23.50 -31.13
N SER A 1027 -4.62 -24.19 -31.28
CA SER A 1027 -3.95 -24.40 -32.56
C SER A 1027 -4.80 -25.26 -33.52
N TYR A 1028 -5.42 -26.32 -33.00
CA TYR A 1028 -6.28 -27.21 -33.76
C TYR A 1028 -7.48 -26.44 -34.34
N VAL A 1029 -8.23 -25.72 -33.50
CA VAL A 1029 -9.43 -24.98 -33.92
C VAL A 1029 -9.09 -23.85 -34.90
N ALA A 1030 -7.97 -23.15 -34.68
CA ALA A 1030 -7.52 -22.06 -35.56
C ALA A 1030 -7.24 -22.52 -37.01
N SER A 1031 -6.98 -23.81 -37.22
CA SER A 1031 -6.71 -24.39 -38.55
C SER A 1031 -7.93 -24.98 -39.27
N HIS A 1032 -9.12 -24.92 -38.67
CA HIS A 1032 -10.34 -25.57 -39.16
C HIS A 1032 -11.53 -24.62 -39.33
N ALA A 1033 -12.70 -25.13 -39.75
CA ALA A 1033 -13.88 -24.33 -40.04
C ALA A 1033 -14.39 -23.51 -38.84
N SER A 1034 -14.14 -23.98 -37.61
CA SER A 1034 -14.45 -23.29 -36.35
C SER A 1034 -13.40 -22.23 -35.95
N ALA A 1035 -12.51 -21.82 -36.84
CA ALA A 1035 -11.58 -20.72 -36.57
C ALA A 1035 -12.33 -19.47 -36.09
N GLY A 1036 -11.97 -18.98 -34.90
CA GLY A 1036 -12.63 -17.85 -34.23
C GLY A 1036 -13.69 -18.25 -33.21
N ALA A 1037 -13.96 -19.55 -33.01
CA ALA A 1037 -14.74 -20.02 -31.87
C ALA A 1037 -14.04 -19.67 -30.56
N LYS A 1038 -14.81 -19.25 -29.55
CA LYS A 1038 -14.30 -19.01 -28.20
C LYS A 1038 -14.14 -20.33 -27.45
N LEU A 1039 -12.95 -20.61 -26.94
CA LEU A 1039 -12.61 -21.84 -26.23
C LEU A 1039 -12.75 -21.65 -24.72
N PHE A 1040 -13.48 -22.53 -24.07
CA PHE A 1040 -13.70 -22.49 -22.63
C PHE A 1040 -12.98 -23.65 -21.96
N ILE A 1041 -12.44 -23.40 -20.76
CA ILE A 1041 -11.94 -24.46 -19.90
C ILE A 1041 -13.16 -25.05 -19.17
N GLY A 1042 -13.59 -26.24 -19.56
CA GLY A 1042 -14.67 -26.99 -18.91
C GLY A 1042 -14.17 -27.69 -17.65
N LEU A 1043 -14.83 -27.43 -16.52
CA LEU A 1043 -14.48 -27.93 -15.19
C LEU A 1043 -15.69 -28.52 -14.46
N PRO A 1044 -15.50 -29.52 -13.58
CA PRO A 1044 -16.54 -29.93 -12.65
C PRO A 1044 -16.70 -28.86 -11.56
N ALA A 1045 -17.95 -28.54 -11.20
CA ALA A 1045 -18.29 -27.50 -10.22
C ALA A 1045 -18.21 -27.97 -8.76
N SER A 1046 -17.99 -29.26 -8.53
CA SER A 1046 -17.76 -29.83 -7.20
C SER A 1046 -16.89 -31.08 -7.32
N LYS A 1047 -16.39 -31.59 -6.19
CA LYS A 1047 -15.60 -32.84 -6.13
C LYS A 1047 -16.36 -34.07 -6.64
N LEU A 1048 -17.69 -34.06 -6.64
CA LEU A 1048 -18.50 -35.20 -7.07
C LEU A 1048 -19.13 -34.98 -8.45
N ALA A 1049 -19.00 -33.79 -9.05
CA ALA A 1049 -19.78 -33.44 -10.23
C ALA A 1049 -19.42 -34.28 -11.48
N SER A 1050 -18.14 -34.61 -11.68
CA SER A 1050 -17.66 -35.25 -12.92
C SER A 1050 -18.05 -36.73 -13.08
N THR A 1051 -18.07 -37.50 -11.98
CA THR A 1051 -18.37 -38.95 -11.99
C THR A 1051 -19.54 -39.36 -11.09
N GLY A 1052 -20.08 -38.43 -10.29
CA GLY A 1052 -21.09 -38.72 -9.25
C GLY A 1052 -20.53 -39.38 -7.99
N ASP A 1053 -19.22 -39.59 -7.91
CA ASP A 1053 -18.55 -40.23 -6.77
C ASP A 1053 -17.13 -39.69 -6.54
N ASN A 1054 -16.45 -40.19 -5.50
CA ASN A 1054 -15.12 -39.71 -5.12
C ASN A 1054 -14.02 -39.97 -6.18
N SER A 1055 -14.27 -40.79 -7.20
CA SER A 1055 -13.28 -41.01 -8.26
C SER A 1055 -13.10 -39.78 -9.15
N GLY A 1056 -14.12 -38.91 -9.21
CA GLY A 1056 -14.12 -37.66 -9.95
C GLY A 1056 -13.46 -36.47 -9.23
N ALA A 1057 -13.22 -36.58 -7.92
CA ALA A 1057 -12.71 -35.49 -7.09
C ALA A 1057 -11.35 -34.93 -7.53
N LYS A 1058 -10.55 -35.76 -8.21
CA LYS A 1058 -9.25 -35.34 -8.77
C LYS A 1058 -9.37 -34.29 -9.88
N TYR A 1059 -10.50 -34.26 -10.58
CA TYR A 1059 -10.73 -33.33 -11.69
C TYR A 1059 -11.23 -31.96 -11.22
N PHE A 1060 -11.68 -31.86 -9.96
CA PHE A 1060 -12.08 -30.60 -9.35
C PHE A 1060 -10.85 -29.76 -8.97
N LEU A 1061 -10.91 -28.48 -9.33
CA LEU A 1061 -9.91 -27.48 -8.98
C LEU A 1061 -10.42 -26.65 -7.81
N SER A 1062 -9.63 -26.44 -6.76
CA SER A 1062 -9.99 -25.45 -5.74
C SER A 1062 -10.03 -24.04 -6.34
N PRO A 1063 -10.69 -23.05 -5.72
CA PRO A 1063 -10.71 -21.67 -6.22
C PRO A 1063 -9.31 -21.07 -6.48
N SER A 1064 -8.31 -21.46 -5.67
CA SER A 1064 -6.91 -21.09 -5.88
C SER A 1064 -6.28 -21.70 -7.14
N GLU A 1065 -6.60 -22.95 -7.45
CA GLU A 1065 -6.14 -23.66 -8.65
C GLU A 1065 -6.86 -23.17 -9.90
N LEU A 1066 -8.17 -22.89 -9.77
CA LEU A 1066 -8.98 -22.21 -10.77
C LEU A 1066 -8.38 -20.85 -11.14
N THR A 1067 -8.00 -20.05 -10.14
CA THR A 1067 -7.31 -18.77 -10.36
C THR A 1067 -6.03 -18.98 -11.17
N SER A 1068 -5.21 -19.96 -10.75
CA SER A 1068 -3.93 -20.25 -11.39
C SER A 1068 -4.06 -20.67 -12.86
N ILE A 1069 -5.05 -21.51 -13.18
CA ILE A 1069 -5.27 -21.95 -14.57
C ILE A 1069 -5.88 -20.83 -15.40
N VAL A 1070 -6.89 -20.09 -14.91
CA VAL A 1070 -7.50 -19.00 -15.68
C VAL A 1070 -6.48 -17.92 -16.01
N ASP A 1071 -5.66 -17.52 -15.03
CA ASP A 1071 -4.62 -16.51 -15.20
C ASP A 1071 -3.68 -16.83 -16.37
N ALA A 1072 -3.28 -18.11 -16.49
CA ALA A 1072 -2.39 -18.57 -17.55
C ALA A 1072 -2.96 -18.38 -18.96
N PHE A 1073 -4.29 -18.49 -19.12
CA PHE A 1073 -4.94 -18.41 -20.43
C PHE A 1073 -5.58 -17.05 -20.75
N THR A 1074 -5.55 -16.08 -19.83
CA THR A 1074 -6.08 -14.72 -20.10
C THR A 1074 -5.38 -14.00 -21.26
N THR A 1075 -4.14 -14.35 -21.60
CA THR A 1075 -3.44 -13.72 -22.74
C THR A 1075 -3.72 -14.41 -24.08
N HIS A 1076 -4.39 -15.57 -24.06
CA HIS A 1076 -4.71 -16.33 -25.26
C HIS A 1076 -5.88 -15.70 -26.02
N THR A 1077 -5.74 -15.60 -27.33
CA THR A 1077 -6.75 -14.96 -28.19
C THR A 1077 -8.00 -15.82 -28.36
N GLY A 1078 -7.86 -17.14 -28.27
CA GLY A 1078 -8.96 -18.10 -28.33
C GLY A 1078 -9.68 -18.31 -26.99
N PHE A 1079 -9.14 -17.81 -25.87
CA PHE A 1079 -9.75 -18.02 -24.55
C PHE A 1079 -11.06 -17.23 -24.38
N GLY A 1080 -12.15 -17.96 -24.20
CA GLY A 1080 -13.51 -17.46 -24.04
C GLY A 1080 -13.96 -17.32 -22.59
N GLY A 1081 -13.43 -18.16 -21.70
CA GLY A 1081 -13.76 -18.19 -20.28
C GLY A 1081 -13.85 -19.62 -19.72
N VAL A 1082 -14.73 -19.85 -18.75
CA VAL A 1082 -14.84 -21.12 -18.02
C VAL A 1082 -16.25 -21.69 -18.15
N MET A 1083 -16.35 -22.99 -18.35
CA MET A 1083 -17.61 -23.73 -18.36
C MET A 1083 -17.67 -24.65 -17.15
N LEU A 1084 -18.82 -24.70 -16.47
CA LEU A 1084 -19.06 -25.54 -15.31
C LEU A 1084 -20.09 -26.65 -15.56
N TRP A 1085 -19.70 -27.87 -15.19
CA TRP A 1085 -20.57 -29.02 -14.99
C TRP A 1085 -20.72 -29.26 -13.48
N ASP A 1086 -21.78 -28.85 -12.81
CA ASP A 1086 -23.02 -28.19 -13.26
C ASP A 1086 -23.56 -27.26 -12.16
N ALA A 1087 -24.65 -26.54 -12.43
CA ALA A 1087 -25.23 -25.53 -11.54
C ALA A 1087 -25.70 -26.11 -10.19
N GLY A 1088 -26.26 -27.31 -10.16
CA GLY A 1088 -26.69 -27.95 -8.92
C GLY A 1088 -25.49 -28.37 -8.06
N ASN A 1089 -24.44 -28.88 -8.69
CA ASN A 1089 -23.18 -29.20 -8.01
C ASN A 1089 -22.48 -27.94 -7.46
N SER A 1090 -22.49 -26.84 -8.22
CA SER A 1090 -21.97 -25.53 -7.78
C SER A 1090 -22.65 -25.03 -6.49
N ASP A 1091 -23.96 -25.24 -6.36
CA ASP A 1091 -24.71 -24.88 -5.13
C ASP A 1091 -24.27 -25.69 -3.89
N THR A 1092 -23.70 -26.87 -4.08
CA THR A 1092 -23.23 -27.72 -2.97
C THR A 1092 -21.83 -27.36 -2.48
N ASP A 1093 -21.08 -26.59 -3.25
CA ASP A 1093 -19.71 -26.20 -2.95
C ASP A 1093 -19.66 -24.69 -2.66
N VAL A 1094 -19.78 -24.35 -1.37
CA VAL A 1094 -19.76 -22.98 -0.89
C VAL A 1094 -18.49 -22.74 -0.08
N GLU A 1095 -17.54 -22.02 -0.66
CA GLU A 1095 -16.30 -21.58 -0.02
C GLU A 1095 -16.39 -20.06 0.23
N ASP A 1096 -16.04 -19.61 1.43
CA ASP A 1096 -16.08 -18.19 1.85
C ASP A 1096 -17.38 -17.41 1.53
N GLY A 1097 -18.50 -18.13 1.44
CA GLY A 1097 -19.83 -17.56 1.18
C GLY A 1097 -20.18 -17.41 -0.31
N CYS A 1098 -19.33 -17.87 -1.22
CA CYS A 1098 -19.58 -17.94 -2.66
C CYS A 1098 -19.83 -19.38 -3.11
N THR A 1099 -20.78 -19.58 -4.03
CA THR A 1099 -20.86 -20.84 -4.79
C THR A 1099 -19.72 -20.94 -5.79
N TYR A 1100 -19.40 -22.13 -6.29
CA TYR A 1100 -18.32 -22.29 -7.27
C TYR A 1100 -18.56 -21.49 -8.58
N ASP A 1101 -19.82 -21.26 -8.97
CA ASP A 1101 -20.15 -20.31 -10.05
C ASP A 1101 -19.69 -18.88 -9.73
N GLN A 1102 -19.88 -18.43 -8.49
CA GLN A 1102 -19.47 -17.10 -8.07
C GLN A 1102 -17.94 -16.99 -7.94
N GLU A 1103 -17.28 -18.08 -7.59
CA GLU A 1103 -15.82 -18.21 -7.63
C GLU A 1103 -15.29 -17.98 -9.03
N VAL A 1104 -15.82 -18.70 -10.03
CA VAL A 1104 -15.45 -18.53 -11.45
C VAL A 1104 -15.66 -17.10 -11.92
N ARG A 1105 -16.80 -16.48 -11.60
CA ARG A 1105 -17.05 -15.08 -11.95
C ARG A 1105 -16.03 -14.15 -11.34
N SER A 1106 -15.74 -14.32 -10.05
CA SER A 1106 -14.77 -13.50 -9.34
C SER A 1106 -13.39 -13.63 -10.00
N VAL A 1107 -12.98 -14.85 -10.35
CA VAL A 1107 -11.71 -15.11 -11.03
C VAL A 1107 -11.68 -14.44 -12.41
N LEU A 1108 -12.72 -14.60 -13.24
CA LEU A 1108 -12.76 -14.04 -14.58
C LEU A 1108 -12.78 -12.50 -14.62
N ASP A 1109 -13.40 -11.85 -13.63
CA ASP A 1109 -13.48 -10.38 -13.56
C ASP A 1109 -12.32 -9.73 -12.79
N LYS A 1110 -11.83 -10.41 -11.74
CA LYS A 1110 -10.94 -9.82 -10.75
C LYS A 1110 -9.58 -10.50 -10.68
N GLY A 1111 -9.39 -11.61 -11.40
CA GLY A 1111 -8.17 -12.44 -11.32
C GLY A 1111 -7.99 -13.11 -9.96
N ARG A 1112 -9.08 -13.32 -9.21
CA ARG A 1112 -9.06 -14.02 -7.91
C ARG A 1112 -10.41 -14.61 -7.54
N ALA A 1113 -10.38 -15.70 -6.78
CA ALA A 1113 -11.52 -16.26 -6.05
C ALA A 1113 -12.29 -15.19 -5.23
N CYS A 1114 -13.49 -15.52 -4.78
CA CYS A 1114 -14.09 -14.82 -3.66
C CYS A 1114 -13.16 -14.94 -2.42
#